data_AF-D8Q009-F1
#
_entry.id   AF-D8Q009-F1
#
_cell.length_a   1.000
_cell.length_b   1.000
_cell.length_c   1.000
_cell.angle_alpha   90.00
_cell.angle_beta   90.00
_cell.angle_gamma   90.00
#
_symmetry.space_group_name_H-M   'P 1'
#
loop_
_entity.id
_entity.type
_entity.pdbx_description
1 polymer ?
#
loop_
_entity_poly.entity_id
_entity_poly.type
_entity_poly.pdbx_seq_one_letter_code
_entity_poly.pdbx_strand_id
1 'polypeptide(L)'
;MSASPQPEQDPSVPTPEALALIKETDIVFGRTVVPAPCTNTPVRHDGLRFEYAEHSYTGDAIMLTLANGSRVPARNYRFTLRNGLSVTYGQINGLAGDFYGTTNPISDGRTPQDQSTRFLAAYNKLAEPSSRQPQEARDILAVLQTEVDAVNDALQHHSDPSIAYAKLPGVNTKLETLTIGRPSDFPSYLGLARINWDHFGQDARTTYNAGHLLALQTAANGDLLRAYTINAFADHFLEDSFSAGHLRTPRRGLHGTVDLFADMCAKMMHDEDCAIGLSVRNPSGQSWTCFGDKRALDRDGAENLRLAIAAVQASADEIYTAFRTGRVPAQSTYRAWTIAPTLASALGTQVLSPLFRYTNSSQTTIERRRVITNRRIREFTTNWWYWSTYTEINTSGWWNFPILIDGPLRVVPHTSIAATKPRIWSSRVYYQNPARGVHESRHLDGSWTGGVNQPRLWDAAPFTPLAAVNWDNGNQIRVYYLSEEFQLHEICFVNGRWIRGALNDMNFQCTHNSSIAAFTYLDRTTRHIRVYCQVEGSNRIQEISHNVRWSRGATLPAALTGSSIAAVVHQLRNQWRFRVYYQTESLEIREQCFNMGENNNNWFPGRFNSAGRVPGRTQIGALCNTWRDIELDIYWLNANGEIMRATHVNGTTWRNTTVVRSLARGARFVPEQWDGGRHIRLYYQATDHSVREVTNNNGNVGWGTGSHIAQA
;
A
#
# COMPACT_ATOMS: atom_id res chain seq x y z
N MET A 1 -2.76 57.10 -26.83
CA MET A 1 -3.27 56.08 -25.89
C MET A 1 -2.86 54.72 -26.44
N SER A 2 -1.74 54.19 -25.96
CA SER A 2 -1.19 52.89 -26.38
C SER A 2 -1.79 51.79 -25.51
N ALA A 3 -2.50 50.84 -26.13
CA ALA A 3 -2.96 49.64 -25.45
C ALA A 3 -1.76 48.70 -25.26
N SER A 4 -1.50 48.32 -24.01
CA SER A 4 -0.47 47.35 -23.63
C SER A 4 -0.85 45.94 -24.14
N PRO A 5 0.10 45.13 -24.62
CA PRO A 5 -0.16 43.74 -24.98
C PRO A 5 -0.36 42.90 -23.71
N GLN A 6 -1.37 42.03 -23.71
CA GLN A 6 -1.52 41.00 -22.68
C GLN A 6 -0.32 40.04 -22.73
N PRO A 7 0.19 39.59 -21.57
CA PRO A 7 1.27 38.61 -21.55
C PRO A 7 0.77 37.26 -22.09
N GLU A 8 1.47 36.73 -23.10
CA GLU A 8 1.35 35.32 -23.49
C GLU A 8 1.60 34.45 -22.26
N GLN A 9 0.62 33.59 -21.93
CA GLN A 9 0.81 32.55 -20.93
C GLN A 9 1.90 31.58 -21.40
N ASP A 10 2.84 31.31 -20.51
CA ASP A 10 3.88 30.30 -20.69
C ASP A 10 3.24 28.91 -20.92
N PRO A 11 3.44 28.27 -22.10
CA PRO A 11 2.86 26.98 -22.44
C PRO A 11 3.42 25.79 -21.63
N SER A 12 4.32 26.05 -20.67
CA SER A 12 4.86 25.08 -19.70
C SER A 12 4.05 24.97 -18.39
N VAL A 13 3.06 25.84 -18.17
CA VAL A 13 2.22 25.83 -16.96
C VAL A 13 0.89 25.13 -17.25
N PRO A 14 0.58 23.99 -16.61
CA PRO A 14 -0.73 23.35 -16.72
C PRO A 14 -1.83 24.35 -16.35
N THR A 15 -2.90 24.40 -17.14
CA THR A 15 -4.03 25.30 -16.88
C THR A 15 -4.61 25.03 -15.49
N PRO A 16 -5.11 26.06 -14.77
CA PRO A 16 -5.77 25.89 -13.47
C PRO A 16 -6.89 24.85 -13.47
N GLU A 17 -7.54 24.62 -14.61
CA GLU A 17 -8.56 23.58 -14.83
C GLU A 17 -7.98 22.14 -14.82
N ALA A 18 -6.74 21.94 -15.32
CA ALA A 18 -6.03 20.66 -15.20
C ALA A 18 -5.57 20.39 -13.75
N LEU A 19 -5.23 21.44 -13.00
CA LEU A 19 -4.88 21.37 -11.57
C LEU A 19 -6.12 21.18 -10.67
N ALA A 20 -7.29 21.68 -11.09
CA ALA A 20 -8.55 21.52 -10.37
C ALA A 20 -9.10 20.08 -10.44
N LEU A 21 -8.86 19.35 -11.54
CA LEU A 21 -9.25 17.94 -11.68
C LEU A 21 -8.59 17.01 -10.63
N ILE A 22 -7.42 17.41 -10.11
CA ILE A 22 -6.63 16.69 -9.12
C ILE A 22 -7.05 17.03 -7.68
N LYS A 23 -7.71 18.17 -7.45
CA LYS A 23 -8.06 18.66 -6.10
C LYS A 23 -9.46 18.33 -5.62
N GLU A 24 -10.37 17.88 -6.50
CA GLU A 24 -11.79 17.63 -6.15
C GLU A 24 -12.32 16.23 -6.46
N THR A 25 -11.46 15.23 -6.71
CA THR A 25 -11.93 13.85 -6.85
C THR A 25 -11.75 13.07 -5.54
N ASP A 26 -12.86 12.91 -4.82
CA ASP A 26 -13.14 11.63 -4.17
C ASP A 26 -12.83 10.52 -5.20
N ILE A 27 -11.81 9.72 -4.92
CA ILE A 27 -11.27 8.68 -5.83
C ILE A 27 -12.23 7.49 -5.83
N VAL A 28 -13.44 7.69 -6.38
CA VAL A 28 -14.43 6.66 -6.62
C VAL A 28 -14.63 6.57 -8.13
N PHE A 29 -14.24 5.44 -8.70
CA PHE A 29 -14.50 5.09 -10.09
C PHE A 29 -16.01 5.01 -10.34
N GLY A 30 -16.57 5.94 -11.10
CA GLY A 30 -17.98 5.92 -11.49
C GLY A 30 -18.29 4.97 -12.66
N ARG A 31 -17.96 3.68 -12.58
CA ARG A 31 -18.35 2.68 -13.59
C ARG A 31 -19.41 1.72 -13.04
N THR A 32 -20.53 1.58 -13.75
CA THR A 32 -21.51 0.50 -13.58
C THR A 32 -21.81 -0.08 -14.95
N VAL A 33 -21.58 -1.38 -15.14
CA VAL A 33 -22.28 -2.16 -16.18
C VAL A 33 -22.60 -3.54 -15.60
N VAL A 34 -23.67 -3.59 -14.79
CA VAL A 34 -24.53 -4.73 -14.35
C VAL A 34 -23.86 -6.02 -13.77
N PRO A 35 -24.32 -6.58 -12.62
CA PRO A 35 -23.57 -7.58 -11.85
C PRO A 35 -23.95 -9.05 -12.07
N ALA A 36 -22.99 -9.96 -11.85
CA ALA A 36 -23.24 -11.29 -11.27
C ALA A 36 -21.99 -11.82 -10.51
N PRO A 37 -22.15 -12.47 -9.34
CA PRO A 37 -21.04 -12.87 -8.45
C PRO A 37 -20.59 -14.34 -8.66
N CYS A 38 -19.34 -14.70 -8.29
CA CYS A 38 -19.03 -15.97 -7.59
C CYS A 38 -17.56 -16.18 -7.14
N THR A 39 -17.44 -16.45 -5.82
CA THR A 39 -16.67 -17.45 -5.04
C THR A 39 -15.15 -17.70 -5.17
N ASN A 40 -14.53 -17.64 -3.98
CA ASN A 40 -13.13 -17.90 -3.59
C ASN A 40 -12.50 -19.20 -4.12
N THR A 41 -11.25 -19.09 -4.60
CA THR A 41 -10.29 -20.20 -4.78
C THR A 41 -8.89 -19.74 -4.30
N PRO A 42 -8.03 -20.62 -3.74
CA PRO A 42 -6.72 -20.23 -3.22
C PRO A 42 -5.76 -19.71 -4.30
N VAL A 43 -5.02 -18.66 -3.98
CA VAL A 43 -4.05 -17.98 -4.86
C VAL A 43 -2.80 -18.85 -5.05
N ARG A 44 -2.43 -19.13 -6.30
CA ARG A 44 -1.09 -19.60 -6.69
C ARG A 44 -0.31 -18.41 -7.26
N HIS A 45 0.98 -18.32 -6.95
CA HIS A 45 1.88 -17.34 -7.55
C HIS A 45 2.07 -17.63 -9.04
N ASP A 46 1.54 -16.77 -9.89
CA ASP A 46 1.69 -16.77 -11.34
C ASP A 46 2.60 -15.61 -11.79
N GLY A 47 3.65 -15.97 -12.56
CA GLY A 47 4.65 -15.06 -13.12
C GLY A 47 4.12 -14.14 -14.22
N LEU A 48 4.98 -13.22 -14.69
CA LEU A 48 4.80 -12.17 -15.72
C LEU A 48 3.39 -11.54 -15.75
N ARG A 49 3.25 -10.34 -15.17
CA ARG A 49 2.01 -9.55 -15.17
C ARG A 49 2.28 -8.26 -15.94
N PHE A 50 1.29 -7.80 -16.67
CA PHE A 50 1.28 -6.51 -17.37
C PHE A 50 0.22 -5.61 -16.71
N GLU A 51 0.47 -4.31 -16.64
CA GLU A 51 -0.29 -3.37 -15.80
C GLU A 51 -1.34 -2.58 -16.60
N TYR A 52 -2.21 -3.31 -17.30
CA TYR A 52 -3.24 -2.73 -18.19
C TYR A 52 -4.03 -1.60 -17.52
N ALA A 53 -4.44 -1.76 -16.25
CA ALA A 53 -5.26 -0.77 -15.56
C ALA A 53 -4.52 0.57 -15.34
N GLU A 54 -3.21 0.56 -15.10
CA GLU A 54 -2.43 1.78 -14.88
C GLU A 54 -2.24 2.56 -16.19
N HIS A 55 -1.93 1.86 -17.29
CA HIS A 55 -1.85 2.44 -18.63
C HIS A 55 -3.19 2.99 -19.09
N SER A 56 -4.26 2.19 -18.95
CA SER A 56 -5.60 2.61 -19.33
C SER A 56 -6.07 3.80 -18.53
N TYR A 57 -5.74 3.89 -17.24
CA TYR A 57 -6.09 5.04 -16.42
C TYR A 57 -5.37 6.30 -16.89
N THR A 58 -4.05 6.22 -17.14
CA THR A 58 -3.23 7.37 -17.52
C THR A 58 -3.71 7.98 -18.85
N GLY A 59 -3.96 7.15 -19.87
CA GLY A 59 -4.49 7.60 -21.15
C GLY A 59 -5.96 8.10 -21.08
N ASP A 60 -6.78 7.60 -20.16
CA ASP A 60 -8.17 8.05 -20.00
C ASP A 60 -8.28 9.36 -19.19
N ALA A 61 -7.22 9.73 -18.44
CA ALA A 61 -7.17 10.92 -17.59
C ALA A 61 -6.89 12.21 -18.37
N ILE A 62 -6.48 12.13 -19.64
CA ILE A 62 -6.19 13.30 -20.48
C ILE A 62 -7.44 13.87 -21.15
N MET A 63 -7.29 15.06 -21.74
CA MET A 63 -8.28 15.74 -22.56
C MET A 63 -7.85 15.71 -24.03
N LEU A 64 -8.76 15.29 -24.90
CA LEU A 64 -8.57 15.32 -26.36
C LEU A 64 -9.18 16.59 -26.94
N THR A 65 -8.55 17.16 -27.96
CA THR A 65 -9.09 18.29 -28.71
C THR A 65 -9.60 17.80 -30.06
N LEU A 66 -10.90 17.96 -30.32
CA LEU A 66 -11.54 17.50 -31.55
C LEU A 66 -11.29 18.48 -32.70
N ALA A 67 -11.58 18.07 -33.93
CA ALA A 67 -11.32 18.87 -35.13
C ALA A 67 -12.01 20.25 -35.13
N ASN A 68 -13.14 20.37 -34.41
CA ASN A 68 -13.88 21.62 -34.22
C ASN A 68 -13.32 22.51 -33.10
N GLY A 69 -12.21 22.10 -32.45
CA GLY A 69 -11.57 22.79 -31.33
C GLY A 69 -12.18 22.51 -29.96
N SER A 70 -13.26 21.73 -29.85
CA SER A 70 -13.84 21.36 -28.56
C SER A 70 -12.94 20.36 -27.82
N ARG A 71 -12.88 20.48 -26.49
CA ARG A 71 -12.13 19.55 -25.63
C ARG A 71 -13.06 18.55 -24.96
N VAL A 72 -12.69 17.28 -24.98
CA VAL A 72 -13.45 16.19 -24.35
C VAL A 72 -12.53 15.33 -23.50
N PRO A 73 -12.98 14.84 -22.32
CA PRO A 73 -12.22 13.84 -21.58
C PRO A 73 -12.02 12.57 -22.42
N ALA A 74 -10.81 12.05 -22.50
CA ALA A 74 -10.48 10.87 -23.31
C ALA A 74 -11.31 9.64 -22.93
N ARG A 75 -11.57 9.44 -21.64
CA ARG A 75 -12.48 8.41 -21.12
C ARG A 75 -13.91 8.44 -21.69
N ASN A 76 -14.36 9.60 -22.15
CA ASN A 76 -15.71 9.81 -22.67
C ASN A 76 -15.76 9.78 -24.21
N TYR A 77 -14.61 9.68 -24.88
CA TYR A 77 -14.53 9.68 -26.33
C TYR A 77 -14.11 8.30 -26.83
N ARG A 78 -14.96 7.67 -27.66
CA ARG A 78 -14.67 6.37 -28.24
C ARG A 78 -14.24 6.52 -29.70
N PHE A 79 -13.07 5.98 -30.00
CA PHE A 79 -12.59 5.79 -31.35
C PHE A 79 -13.18 4.52 -31.94
N THR A 80 -13.52 4.55 -33.23
CA THR A 80 -13.84 3.34 -33.99
C THR A 80 -12.65 3.04 -34.90
N LEU A 81 -11.93 1.95 -34.62
CA LEU A 81 -10.80 1.50 -35.44
C LEU A 81 -11.32 0.92 -36.77
N ARG A 82 -10.42 0.71 -37.75
CA ARG A 82 -10.81 0.23 -39.09
C ARG A 82 -11.45 -1.16 -39.09
N ASN A 83 -11.14 -1.99 -38.11
CA ASN A 83 -11.79 -3.28 -37.88
C ASN A 83 -13.14 -3.19 -37.14
N GLY A 84 -13.63 -1.99 -36.82
CA GLY A 84 -14.88 -1.77 -36.10
C GLY A 84 -14.78 -1.90 -34.58
N LEU A 85 -13.59 -2.08 -34.01
CA LEU A 85 -13.39 -2.03 -32.56
C LEU A 85 -13.66 -0.62 -32.02
N SER A 86 -14.50 -0.51 -30.98
CA SER A 86 -14.79 0.75 -30.30
C SER A 86 -14.07 0.83 -28.96
N VAL A 87 -13.11 1.74 -28.82
CA VAL A 87 -12.20 1.85 -27.67
C VAL A 87 -11.91 3.31 -27.30
N THR A 88 -11.59 3.58 -26.04
CA THR A 88 -11.06 4.88 -25.59
C THR A 88 -9.56 5.00 -25.86
N TYR A 89 -9.00 6.19 -25.63
CA TYR A 89 -7.55 6.41 -25.70
C TYR A 89 -6.80 5.50 -24.73
N GLY A 90 -7.20 5.47 -23.45
CA GLY A 90 -6.59 4.62 -22.43
C GLY A 90 -6.68 3.14 -22.75
N GLN A 91 -7.80 2.66 -23.31
CA GLN A 91 -7.91 1.26 -23.72
C GLN A 91 -6.89 0.89 -24.81
N ILE A 92 -6.52 1.83 -25.69
CA ILE A 92 -5.45 1.58 -26.67
C ILE A 92 -4.09 1.57 -25.95
N ASN A 93 -3.82 2.50 -25.02
CA ASN A 93 -2.59 2.51 -24.22
C ASN A 93 -2.38 1.15 -23.52
N GLY A 94 -3.40 0.63 -22.83
CA GLY A 94 -3.29 -0.65 -22.12
C GLY A 94 -3.16 -1.88 -23.02
N LEU A 95 -3.55 -1.80 -24.29
CA LEU A 95 -3.44 -2.93 -25.24
C LEU A 95 -2.12 -2.93 -26.02
N ALA A 96 -1.48 -1.78 -26.18
CA ALA A 96 -0.24 -1.62 -26.93
C ALA A 96 0.94 -2.31 -26.24
N GLY A 97 1.85 -2.90 -27.02
CA GLY A 97 3.08 -3.52 -26.52
C GLY A 97 2.88 -4.87 -25.81
N ASP A 98 1.95 -4.92 -24.86
CA ASP A 98 1.71 -6.05 -23.97
C ASP A 98 0.84 -7.14 -24.60
N PHE A 99 -0.16 -6.73 -25.38
CA PHE A 99 -1.11 -7.62 -26.03
C PHE A 99 -1.01 -7.60 -27.55
N TYR A 100 -0.50 -6.49 -28.10
CA TYR A 100 -0.42 -6.24 -29.53
C TYR A 100 0.97 -5.77 -29.91
N GLY A 101 1.63 -6.56 -30.75
CA GLY A 101 3.00 -6.35 -31.20
C GLY A 101 3.38 -7.33 -32.32
N THR A 102 4.64 -7.32 -32.74
CA THR A 102 5.17 -8.26 -33.74
C THR A 102 6.44 -8.94 -33.23
N THR A 103 6.94 -9.94 -33.95
CA THR A 103 8.25 -10.56 -33.67
C THR A 103 9.44 -9.66 -33.97
N ASN A 104 9.22 -8.49 -34.57
CA ASN A 104 10.25 -7.53 -34.94
C ASN A 104 10.16 -6.33 -34.01
N PRO A 105 11.01 -6.25 -32.96
CA PRO A 105 11.04 -5.11 -32.07
C PRO A 105 11.26 -3.81 -32.84
N ILE A 106 10.55 -2.78 -32.41
CA ILE A 106 10.45 -1.49 -33.06
C ILE A 106 11.78 -0.76 -32.92
N SER A 107 12.38 -0.80 -31.73
CA SER A 107 13.69 -0.19 -31.43
C SER A 107 14.86 -0.77 -32.25
N ASP A 108 14.72 -1.99 -32.78
CA ASP A 108 15.74 -2.64 -33.62
C ASP A 108 15.75 -2.10 -35.07
N GLY A 109 14.81 -1.24 -35.43
CA GLY A 109 14.76 -0.63 -36.76
C GLY A 109 16.03 0.19 -37.04
N ARG A 110 16.66 -0.04 -38.20
CA ARG A 110 17.96 0.56 -38.55
C ARG A 110 17.89 2.05 -38.87
N THR A 111 16.71 2.54 -39.23
CA THR A 111 16.43 3.94 -39.57
C THR A 111 15.10 4.36 -38.94
N PRO A 112 14.85 5.67 -38.75
CA PRO A 112 13.56 6.14 -38.28
C PRO A 112 12.37 5.61 -39.11
N GLN A 113 12.55 5.47 -40.42
CA GLN A 113 11.53 4.92 -41.32
C GLN A 113 11.26 3.42 -41.08
N ASP A 114 12.31 2.62 -40.84
CA ASP A 114 12.17 1.20 -40.47
C ASP A 114 11.46 1.06 -39.11
N GLN A 115 11.83 1.89 -38.13
CA GLN A 115 11.17 1.92 -36.82
C GLN A 115 9.68 2.28 -36.94
N SER A 116 9.33 3.33 -37.69
CA SER A 116 7.91 3.68 -37.94
C SER A 116 7.16 2.60 -38.72
N THR A 117 7.82 1.88 -39.64
CA THR A 117 7.21 0.75 -40.37
C THR A 117 6.88 -0.41 -39.43
N ARG A 118 7.81 -0.76 -38.53
CA ARG A 118 7.61 -1.79 -37.50
C ARG A 118 6.53 -1.39 -36.52
N PHE A 119 6.53 -0.13 -36.08
CA PHE A 119 5.49 0.42 -35.21
C PHE A 119 4.11 0.30 -35.85
N LEU A 120 3.98 0.72 -37.12
CA LEU A 120 2.72 0.61 -37.85
C LEU A 120 2.28 -0.86 -38.00
N ALA A 121 3.22 -1.77 -38.25
CA ALA A 121 2.91 -3.21 -38.32
C ALA A 121 2.36 -3.74 -36.98
N ALA A 122 2.93 -3.33 -35.85
CA ALA A 122 2.43 -3.67 -34.51
C ALA A 122 1.03 -3.08 -34.25
N TYR A 123 0.85 -1.79 -34.50
CA TYR A 123 -0.46 -1.10 -34.38
C TYR A 123 -1.54 -1.77 -35.24
N ASN A 124 -1.20 -2.18 -36.46
CA ASN A 124 -2.14 -2.83 -37.37
C ASN A 124 -2.62 -4.20 -36.85
N LYS A 125 -1.87 -4.90 -35.98
CA LYS A 125 -2.37 -6.12 -35.32
C LYS A 125 -3.59 -5.84 -34.43
N LEU A 126 -3.70 -4.62 -33.88
CA LEU A 126 -4.86 -4.16 -33.12
C LEU A 126 -5.94 -3.53 -34.01
N ALA A 127 -5.55 -2.68 -34.96
CA ALA A 127 -6.47 -1.72 -35.58
C ALA A 127 -7.04 -2.13 -36.95
N GLU A 128 -6.39 -3.04 -37.67
CA GLU A 128 -6.82 -3.45 -39.02
C GLU A 128 -7.65 -4.75 -38.98
N PRO A 129 -8.58 -4.96 -39.95
CA PRO A 129 -9.39 -6.17 -40.02
C PRO A 129 -8.53 -7.43 -40.20
N SER A 130 -8.90 -8.52 -39.50
CA SER A 130 -8.29 -9.84 -39.70
C SER A 130 -9.28 -10.94 -39.31
N SER A 131 -8.91 -12.21 -39.48
CA SER A 131 -9.74 -13.33 -39.03
C SER A 131 -9.97 -13.37 -37.51
N ARG A 132 -9.16 -12.67 -36.72
CA ARG A 132 -9.24 -12.63 -35.24
C ARG A 132 -9.77 -11.29 -34.71
N GLN A 133 -9.52 -10.19 -35.42
CA GLN A 133 -9.94 -8.86 -35.00
C GLN A 133 -11.29 -8.45 -35.59
N PRO A 134 -12.16 -7.77 -34.82
CA PRO A 134 -11.92 -7.18 -33.49
C PRO A 134 -12.32 -8.08 -32.30
N GLN A 135 -12.70 -9.34 -32.53
CA GLN A 135 -13.24 -10.20 -31.48
C GLN A 135 -12.23 -10.52 -30.39
N GLU A 136 -10.98 -10.84 -30.76
CA GLU A 136 -9.93 -11.13 -29.78
C GLU A 136 -9.68 -9.92 -28.85
N ALA A 137 -9.69 -8.69 -29.38
CA ALA A 137 -9.53 -7.49 -28.55
C ALA A 137 -10.66 -7.35 -27.51
N ARG A 138 -11.91 -7.65 -27.91
CA ARG A 138 -13.07 -7.63 -27.01
C ARG A 138 -12.93 -8.68 -25.91
N ASP A 139 -12.47 -9.88 -26.25
CA ASP A 139 -12.30 -10.96 -25.30
C ASP A 139 -11.17 -10.65 -24.30
N ILE A 140 -10.06 -10.07 -24.77
CA ILE A 140 -8.97 -9.59 -23.92
C ILE A 140 -9.46 -8.49 -22.97
N LEU A 141 -10.15 -7.46 -23.48
CA LEU A 141 -10.69 -6.37 -22.67
C LEU A 141 -11.68 -6.89 -21.60
N ALA A 142 -12.48 -7.91 -21.93
CA ALA A 142 -13.40 -8.53 -20.98
C ALA A 142 -12.67 -9.24 -19.82
N VAL A 143 -11.52 -9.87 -20.09
CA VAL A 143 -10.67 -10.45 -19.04
C VAL A 143 -10.05 -9.35 -18.18
N LEU A 144 -9.50 -8.31 -18.80
CA LEU A 144 -8.83 -7.19 -18.11
C LEU A 144 -9.79 -6.33 -17.29
N GLN A 145 -11.09 -6.36 -17.57
CA GLN A 145 -12.09 -5.71 -16.73
C GLN A 145 -12.07 -6.24 -15.28
N THR A 146 -11.73 -7.51 -15.07
CA THR A 146 -11.61 -8.07 -13.71
C THR A 146 -10.50 -7.41 -12.88
N GLU A 147 -9.44 -6.94 -13.54
CA GLU A 147 -8.36 -6.18 -12.92
C GLU A 147 -8.83 -4.77 -12.53
N VAL A 148 -9.48 -4.08 -13.48
CA VAL A 148 -10.07 -2.76 -13.26
C VAL A 148 -11.06 -2.78 -12.09
N ASP A 149 -11.92 -3.80 -12.01
CA ASP A 149 -12.92 -3.93 -10.95
C ASP A 149 -12.27 -4.11 -9.56
N ALA A 150 -11.19 -4.89 -9.47
CA ALA A 150 -10.48 -5.10 -8.20
C ALA A 150 -9.73 -3.85 -7.73
N VAL A 151 -9.15 -3.07 -8.64
CA VAL A 151 -8.54 -1.77 -8.33
C VAL A 151 -9.60 -0.79 -7.83
N ASN A 152 -10.76 -0.73 -8.49
CA ASN A 152 -11.86 0.14 -8.09
C ASN A 152 -12.39 -0.19 -6.70
N ASP A 153 -12.56 -1.48 -6.40
CA ASP A 153 -12.95 -1.95 -5.08
C ASP A 153 -11.92 -1.55 -4.01
N ALA A 154 -10.62 -1.70 -4.29
CA ALA A 154 -9.57 -1.29 -3.36
C ALA A 154 -9.60 0.21 -3.07
N LEU A 155 -9.70 1.05 -4.11
CA LEU A 155 -9.80 2.50 -3.99
C LEU A 155 -11.04 2.92 -3.18
N GLN A 156 -12.21 2.33 -3.46
CA GLN A 156 -13.46 2.60 -2.74
C GLN A 156 -13.37 2.25 -1.25
N HIS A 157 -12.62 1.21 -0.89
CA HIS A 157 -12.41 0.78 0.48
C HIS A 157 -11.16 1.38 1.15
N HIS A 158 -10.53 2.38 0.52
CA HIS A 158 -9.28 3.01 0.97
C HIS A 158 -8.16 1.98 1.26
N SER A 159 -8.18 0.87 0.53
CA SER A 159 -7.14 -0.15 0.54
C SER A 159 -6.12 0.14 -0.55
N ASP A 160 -4.87 -0.24 -0.34
CA ASP A 160 -3.81 -0.03 -1.32
C ASP A 160 -4.05 -0.90 -2.58
N PRO A 161 -4.22 -0.31 -3.78
CA PRO A 161 -4.43 -1.07 -5.02
C PRO A 161 -3.32 -2.08 -5.32
N SER A 162 -2.08 -1.82 -4.87
CA SER A 162 -0.94 -2.74 -5.02
C SER A 162 -1.21 -4.12 -4.40
N ILE A 163 -2.05 -4.19 -3.36
CA ILE A 163 -2.47 -5.43 -2.70
C ILE A 163 -3.58 -6.15 -3.49
N ALA A 164 -4.42 -5.40 -4.24
CA ALA A 164 -5.50 -5.96 -5.04
C ALA A 164 -4.97 -6.73 -6.25
N TYR A 165 -3.95 -6.19 -6.94
CA TYR A 165 -3.26 -6.90 -8.03
C TYR A 165 -2.79 -8.30 -7.61
N ALA A 166 -2.24 -8.44 -6.39
CA ALA A 166 -1.72 -9.71 -5.89
C ALA A 166 -2.79 -10.83 -5.75
N LYS A 167 -4.08 -10.48 -5.74
CA LYS A 167 -5.18 -11.38 -5.37
C LYS A 167 -6.02 -11.90 -6.54
N LEU A 168 -5.70 -11.58 -7.80
CA LEU A 168 -6.48 -11.99 -8.98
C LEU A 168 -5.95 -13.31 -9.58
N PRO A 169 -6.54 -14.48 -9.26
CA PRO A 169 -6.07 -15.75 -9.82
C PRO A 169 -6.46 -15.91 -11.30
N GLY A 170 -5.53 -16.38 -12.13
CA GLY A 170 -5.83 -16.97 -13.44
C GLY A 170 -6.08 -15.99 -14.60
N VAL A 171 -5.85 -14.69 -14.40
CA VAL A 171 -5.90 -13.68 -15.49
C VAL A 171 -4.87 -14.02 -16.58
N ASN A 172 -3.61 -14.26 -16.20
CA ASN A 172 -2.54 -14.58 -17.14
C ASN A 172 -2.81 -15.86 -17.96
N THR A 173 -3.36 -16.90 -17.34
CA THR A 173 -3.70 -18.14 -18.04
C THR A 173 -4.78 -17.92 -19.09
N LYS A 174 -5.79 -17.08 -18.79
CA LYS A 174 -6.82 -16.71 -19.76
C LYS A 174 -6.23 -15.90 -20.93
N LEU A 175 -5.39 -14.91 -20.62
CA LEU A 175 -4.75 -14.06 -21.63
C LEU A 175 -3.83 -14.86 -22.57
N GLU A 176 -3.03 -15.79 -22.03
CA GLU A 176 -2.22 -16.68 -22.87
C GLU A 176 -3.11 -17.59 -23.72
N THR A 177 -4.17 -18.16 -23.14
CA THR A 177 -5.10 -19.04 -23.89
C THR A 177 -5.75 -18.32 -25.07
N LEU A 178 -6.12 -17.04 -24.91
CA LEU A 178 -6.69 -16.23 -25.99
C LEU A 178 -5.69 -15.98 -27.13
N THR A 179 -4.38 -15.97 -26.84
CA THR A 179 -3.35 -15.49 -27.77
C THR A 179 -2.40 -16.57 -28.29
N ILE A 180 -2.35 -17.76 -27.68
CA ILE A 180 -1.42 -18.84 -28.05
C ILE A 180 -1.59 -19.36 -29.49
N GLY A 181 -2.79 -19.23 -30.06
CA GLY A 181 -3.09 -19.65 -31.43
C GLY A 181 -2.78 -18.62 -32.52
N ARG A 182 -2.10 -17.51 -32.20
CA ARG A 182 -1.75 -16.47 -33.17
C ARG A 182 -0.67 -16.95 -34.17
N PRO A 183 -0.62 -16.38 -35.38
CA PRO A 183 0.41 -16.72 -36.37
C PRO A 183 1.82 -16.30 -35.91
N SER A 184 2.86 -16.85 -36.54
CA SER A 184 4.25 -16.69 -36.09
C SER A 184 4.75 -15.25 -36.02
N ASP A 185 4.22 -14.34 -36.84
CA ASP A 185 4.58 -12.91 -36.86
C ASP A 185 3.74 -12.06 -35.87
N PHE A 186 2.80 -12.69 -35.14
CA PHE A 186 1.96 -12.08 -34.13
C PHE A 186 2.09 -12.87 -32.82
N PRO A 187 3.04 -12.54 -31.94
CA PRO A 187 3.32 -13.36 -30.77
C PRO A 187 2.15 -13.46 -29.79
N SER A 188 2.12 -14.55 -29.00
CA SER A 188 1.19 -14.67 -27.86
C SER A 188 1.55 -13.67 -26.75
N TYR A 189 0.70 -13.58 -25.73
CA TYR A 189 0.95 -12.74 -24.55
C TYR A 189 2.30 -13.03 -23.89
N LEU A 190 2.60 -14.30 -23.61
CA LEU A 190 3.91 -14.72 -23.11
C LEU A 190 5.00 -14.61 -24.19
N GLY A 191 4.64 -14.74 -25.47
CA GLY A 191 5.56 -14.53 -26.59
C GLY A 191 6.09 -13.10 -26.67
N LEU A 192 5.21 -12.10 -26.54
CA LEU A 192 5.57 -10.68 -26.50
C LEU A 192 6.46 -10.37 -25.30
N ALA A 193 6.10 -10.87 -24.11
CA ALA A 193 6.89 -10.69 -22.88
C ALA A 193 8.36 -11.15 -23.02
N ARG A 194 8.64 -12.10 -23.92
CA ARG A 194 10.01 -12.58 -24.17
C ARG A 194 10.84 -11.60 -24.99
N ILE A 195 10.25 -10.85 -25.91
CA ILE A 195 10.97 -9.93 -26.82
C ILE A 195 10.67 -8.45 -26.56
N ASN A 196 10.26 -8.14 -25.33
CA ASN A 196 9.70 -6.83 -24.94
C ASN A 196 10.74 -5.76 -24.55
N TRP A 197 11.95 -5.76 -25.11
CA TRP A 197 12.90 -4.68 -24.78
C TRP A 197 12.44 -3.31 -25.26
N ASP A 198 11.48 -3.24 -26.19
CA ASP A 198 10.79 -2.00 -26.56
C ASP A 198 10.13 -1.25 -25.39
N HIS A 199 10.00 -1.86 -24.21
CA HIS A 199 9.46 -1.20 -23.00
C HIS A 199 10.55 -0.60 -22.10
N PHE A 200 11.83 -0.83 -22.37
CA PHE A 200 12.90 -0.53 -21.42
C PHE A 200 13.83 0.59 -21.86
N GLY A 201 14.14 1.50 -20.95
CA GLY A 201 15.21 2.48 -21.06
C GLY A 201 15.20 3.28 -22.37
N GLN A 202 16.27 3.14 -23.16
CA GLN A 202 16.43 3.86 -24.43
C GLN A 202 15.58 3.26 -25.56
N ASP A 203 15.25 1.97 -25.47
CA ASP A 203 14.44 1.27 -26.46
C ASP A 203 12.98 1.78 -26.41
N ALA A 204 12.39 1.92 -25.21
CA ALA A 204 11.10 2.58 -25.03
C ALA A 204 11.01 3.97 -25.61
N ARG A 205 12.04 4.80 -25.39
CA ARG A 205 12.08 6.14 -25.98
C ARG A 205 12.12 6.08 -27.50
N THR A 206 12.84 5.13 -28.06
CA THR A 206 12.95 4.93 -29.51
C THR A 206 11.60 4.50 -30.08
N THR A 207 10.93 3.56 -29.42
CA THR A 207 9.59 3.07 -29.79
C THR A 207 8.54 4.18 -29.73
N TYR A 208 8.46 4.93 -28.63
CA TYR A 208 7.60 6.11 -28.52
C TYR A 208 7.87 7.10 -29.65
N ASN A 209 9.15 7.46 -29.88
CA ASN A 209 9.49 8.46 -30.89
C ASN A 209 9.05 8.04 -32.30
N ALA A 210 9.19 6.75 -32.63
CA ALA A 210 8.78 6.20 -33.92
C ALA A 210 7.26 6.23 -34.12
N GLY A 211 6.48 5.90 -33.07
CA GLY A 211 5.02 5.94 -33.07
C GLY A 211 4.46 7.35 -33.06
N HIS A 212 5.00 8.22 -32.20
CA HIS A 212 4.62 9.63 -32.11
C HIS A 212 4.91 10.37 -33.42
N LEU A 213 6.05 10.12 -34.07
CA LEU A 213 6.35 10.67 -35.40
C LEU A 213 5.29 10.26 -36.43
N LEU A 214 4.92 8.98 -36.45
CA LEU A 214 3.90 8.46 -37.36
C LEU A 214 2.53 9.10 -37.09
N ALA A 215 2.17 9.28 -35.82
CA ALA A 215 0.95 9.96 -35.42
C ALA A 215 0.95 11.44 -35.85
N LEU A 216 2.04 12.17 -35.62
CA LEU A 216 2.22 13.56 -36.04
C LEU A 216 2.10 13.72 -37.57
N GLN A 217 2.73 12.82 -38.33
CA GLN A 217 2.61 12.80 -39.79
C GLN A 217 1.16 12.53 -40.25
N THR A 218 0.49 11.58 -39.59
CA THR A 218 -0.92 11.26 -39.85
C THR A 218 -1.82 12.47 -39.57
N ALA A 219 -1.56 13.17 -38.47
CA ALA A 219 -2.28 14.38 -38.08
C ALA A 219 -2.04 15.53 -39.08
N ALA A 220 -0.79 15.80 -39.43
CA ALA A 220 -0.40 16.83 -40.39
C ALA A 220 -1.01 16.61 -41.79
N ASN A 221 -1.29 15.36 -42.15
CA ASN A 221 -1.99 14.98 -43.38
C ASN A 221 -3.53 15.07 -43.27
N GLY A 222 -4.07 15.50 -42.13
CA GLY A 222 -5.49 15.79 -41.93
C GLY A 222 -6.31 14.67 -41.26
N ASP A 223 -5.71 13.56 -40.84
CA ASP A 223 -6.42 12.45 -40.18
C ASP A 223 -6.22 12.47 -38.66
N LEU A 224 -6.90 13.39 -37.98
CA LEU A 224 -6.77 13.59 -36.53
C LEU A 224 -7.16 12.35 -35.71
N LEU A 225 -8.24 11.67 -36.09
CA LEU A 225 -8.75 10.55 -35.29
C LEU A 225 -7.82 9.35 -35.36
N ARG A 226 -7.31 9.01 -36.56
CA ARG A 226 -6.29 7.96 -36.69
C ARG A 226 -4.98 8.36 -36.03
N ALA A 227 -4.60 9.63 -36.10
CA ALA A 227 -3.41 10.11 -35.42
C ALA A 227 -3.50 9.91 -33.90
N TYR A 228 -4.64 10.22 -33.28
CA TYR A 228 -4.84 9.95 -31.85
C TYR A 228 -4.74 8.47 -31.50
N THR A 229 -5.28 7.56 -32.31
CA THR A 229 -5.22 6.12 -31.99
C THR A 229 -3.81 5.56 -32.18
N ILE A 230 -3.04 6.05 -33.16
CA ILE A 230 -1.61 5.72 -33.30
C ILE A 230 -0.83 6.29 -32.12
N ASN A 231 -1.14 7.52 -31.70
CA ASN A 231 -0.46 8.16 -30.59
C ASN A 231 -0.74 7.47 -29.25
N ALA A 232 -1.98 7.04 -29.00
CA ALA A 232 -2.34 6.26 -27.83
C ALA A 232 -1.50 4.97 -27.74
N PHE A 233 -1.31 4.30 -28.88
CA PHE A 233 -0.45 3.12 -28.95
C PHE A 233 1.03 3.47 -28.66
N ALA A 234 1.48 4.67 -29.02
CA ALA A 234 2.84 5.12 -28.76
C ALA A 234 3.04 5.54 -27.29
N ASP A 235 2.03 6.18 -26.69
CA ASP A 235 2.04 6.69 -25.33
C ASP A 235 2.19 5.57 -24.29
N HIS A 236 1.83 4.33 -24.60
CA HIS A 236 2.21 3.17 -23.79
C HIS A 236 3.72 3.16 -23.45
N PHE A 237 4.57 3.31 -24.46
CA PHE A 237 6.03 3.32 -24.28
C PHE A 237 6.55 4.62 -23.65
N LEU A 238 5.75 5.70 -23.70
CA LEU A 238 6.00 6.91 -22.91
C LEU A 238 5.70 6.67 -21.43
N GLU A 239 4.59 5.99 -21.13
CA GLU A 239 4.18 5.61 -19.78
C GLU A 239 5.20 4.67 -19.13
N ASP A 240 5.80 3.74 -19.89
CA ASP A 240 6.93 2.92 -19.41
C ASP A 240 8.12 3.78 -18.93
N SER A 241 8.32 4.97 -19.52
CA SER A 241 9.35 5.92 -19.06
C SER A 241 9.01 6.57 -17.71
N PHE A 242 7.85 6.31 -17.12
CA PHE A 242 7.46 6.69 -15.77
C PHE A 242 7.43 5.49 -14.81
N SER A 243 8.00 4.36 -15.19
CA SER A 243 8.14 3.18 -14.34
C SER A 243 9.61 2.87 -14.05
N ALA A 244 9.97 2.86 -12.77
CA ALA A 244 11.36 2.69 -12.34
C ALA A 244 12.04 1.41 -12.87
N GLY A 245 11.31 0.30 -12.91
CA GLY A 245 11.80 -0.98 -13.45
C GLY A 245 12.08 -0.92 -14.93
N HIS A 246 11.21 -0.26 -15.70
CA HIS A 246 11.39 -0.01 -17.13
C HIS A 246 12.55 0.95 -17.42
N LEU A 247 12.81 1.93 -16.55
CA LEU A 247 13.91 2.88 -16.72
C LEU A 247 15.32 2.28 -16.56
N ARG A 248 15.50 1.35 -15.62
CA ARG A 248 16.85 0.91 -15.17
C ARG A 248 17.20 -0.54 -15.48
N THR A 249 16.22 -1.43 -15.68
CA THR A 249 16.49 -2.85 -15.95
C THR A 249 17.24 -3.02 -17.27
N PRO A 250 18.43 -3.66 -17.30
CA PRO A 250 19.20 -3.85 -18.51
C PRO A 250 18.64 -5.00 -19.37
N ARG A 251 17.41 -4.82 -19.88
CA ARG A 251 16.60 -5.87 -20.51
C ARG A 251 17.31 -6.59 -21.65
N ARG A 252 17.96 -5.87 -22.56
CA ARG A 252 18.73 -6.47 -23.69
C ARG A 252 19.85 -7.39 -23.21
N GLY A 253 20.68 -6.92 -22.27
CA GLY A 253 21.78 -7.70 -21.73
C GLY A 253 21.31 -8.95 -20.99
N LEU A 254 20.18 -8.86 -20.30
CA LEU A 254 19.53 -10.00 -19.62
C LEU A 254 18.73 -10.89 -20.57
N HIS A 255 18.50 -10.51 -21.84
CA HIS A 255 17.81 -11.34 -22.83
C HIS A 255 18.74 -11.97 -23.87
N GLY A 256 20.03 -11.65 -23.87
CA GLY A 256 20.99 -12.05 -24.92
C GLY A 256 21.18 -13.57 -25.13
N THR A 257 20.47 -14.42 -24.36
CA THR A 257 20.50 -15.88 -24.43
C THR A 257 19.08 -16.43 -24.39
N VAL A 258 18.80 -17.59 -25.03
CA VAL A 258 17.53 -18.33 -24.91
C VAL A 258 17.44 -19.02 -23.54
N ASP A 259 17.50 -18.25 -22.45
CA ASP A 259 17.46 -18.71 -21.06
C ASP A 259 16.29 -18.05 -20.33
N LEU A 260 15.31 -18.88 -19.92
CA LEU A 260 14.12 -18.42 -19.19
C LEU A 260 14.47 -17.75 -17.86
N PHE A 261 15.56 -18.14 -17.20
CA PHE A 261 15.99 -17.51 -15.95
C PHE A 261 16.54 -16.11 -16.16
N ALA A 262 16.99 -15.79 -17.36
CA ALA A 262 17.49 -14.47 -17.69
C ALA A 262 16.34 -13.44 -17.75
N ASP A 263 15.22 -13.81 -18.38
CA ASP A 263 13.96 -13.04 -18.35
C ASP A 263 13.40 -12.92 -16.93
N MET A 264 13.47 -13.99 -16.14
CA MET A 264 13.06 -13.95 -14.72
C MET A 264 13.95 -13.03 -13.88
N CYS A 265 15.26 -13.01 -14.11
CA CYS A 265 16.17 -12.07 -13.46
C CYS A 265 15.85 -10.62 -13.82
N ALA A 266 15.56 -10.33 -15.10
CA ALA A 266 15.11 -9.00 -15.52
C ALA A 266 13.84 -8.60 -14.76
N LYS A 267 12.87 -9.52 -14.65
CA LYS A 267 11.65 -9.31 -13.88
C LYS A 267 11.93 -9.01 -12.39
N MET A 268 12.88 -9.71 -11.77
CA MET A 268 13.21 -9.48 -10.36
C MET A 268 13.77 -8.08 -10.10
N MET A 269 14.65 -7.58 -10.98
CA MET A 269 15.14 -6.20 -10.87
C MET A 269 14.04 -5.19 -11.17
N HIS A 270 13.25 -5.45 -12.21
CA HIS A 270 12.10 -4.63 -12.57
C HIS A 270 11.17 -4.43 -11.36
N ASP A 271 10.71 -5.52 -10.74
CA ASP A 271 9.79 -5.47 -9.59
C ASP A 271 10.45 -4.79 -8.37
N GLU A 272 11.75 -4.99 -8.13
CA GLU A 272 12.48 -4.32 -7.04
C GLU A 272 12.52 -2.80 -7.22
N ASP A 273 12.85 -2.36 -8.43
CA ASP A 273 12.97 -0.96 -8.78
C ASP A 273 11.61 -0.27 -8.78
N CYS A 274 10.57 -0.90 -9.34
CA CYS A 274 9.19 -0.38 -9.31
C CYS A 274 8.68 -0.21 -7.87
N ALA A 275 8.93 -1.21 -7.01
CA ALA A 275 8.43 -1.18 -5.65
C ALA A 275 9.19 -0.24 -4.72
N ILE A 276 10.51 -0.08 -4.86
CA ILE A 276 11.29 0.81 -3.97
C ILE A 276 11.36 2.24 -4.51
N GLY A 277 11.34 2.37 -5.83
CA GLY A 277 11.44 3.64 -6.55
C GLY A 277 12.86 4.15 -6.75
N LEU A 278 13.01 5.06 -7.71
CA LEU A 278 14.25 5.74 -8.08
C LEU A 278 14.09 7.25 -7.91
N SER A 279 15.14 7.92 -7.45
CA SER A 279 15.19 9.39 -7.46
C SER A 279 15.51 9.88 -8.87
N VAL A 280 14.51 10.43 -9.55
CA VAL A 280 14.64 10.87 -10.94
C VAL A 280 14.48 12.38 -11.06
N ARG A 281 14.87 12.92 -12.22
CA ARG A 281 14.60 14.30 -12.62
C ARG A 281 14.30 14.41 -14.10
N ASN A 282 13.49 15.39 -14.47
CA ASN A 282 13.26 15.77 -15.86
C ASN A 282 14.31 16.81 -16.35
N PRO A 283 14.33 17.16 -17.65
CA PRO A 283 15.26 18.17 -18.18
C PRO A 283 15.10 19.57 -17.57
N SER A 284 13.94 19.93 -17.03
CA SER A 284 13.72 21.22 -16.34
C SER A 284 14.25 21.24 -14.90
N GLY A 285 14.76 20.11 -14.40
CA GLY A 285 15.39 20.00 -13.07
C GLY A 285 14.43 19.62 -11.94
N GLN A 286 13.13 19.47 -12.20
CA GLN A 286 12.18 18.95 -11.22
C GLN A 286 12.57 17.52 -10.86
N SER A 287 12.62 17.21 -9.55
CA SER A 287 13.01 15.90 -9.03
C SER A 287 11.89 15.27 -8.21
N TRP A 288 11.70 13.96 -8.34
CA TRP A 288 10.71 13.19 -7.59
C TRP A 288 11.16 11.73 -7.44
N THR A 289 10.43 10.95 -6.64
CA THR A 289 10.59 9.50 -6.61
C THR A 289 9.69 8.86 -7.66
N CYS A 290 10.30 8.25 -8.67
CA CYS A 290 9.61 7.45 -9.66
C CYS A 290 9.47 6.03 -9.10
N PHE A 291 8.24 5.63 -8.81
CA PHE A 291 7.89 4.23 -8.59
C PHE A 291 7.58 3.58 -9.95
N GLY A 292 6.91 2.45 -9.99
CA GLY A 292 6.49 1.88 -11.27
C GLY A 292 5.30 0.97 -11.13
N ASP A 293 5.24 0.00 -12.03
CA ASP A 293 4.21 -1.04 -12.12
C ASP A 293 3.68 -1.49 -10.75
N LYS A 294 2.36 -1.44 -10.59
CA LYS A 294 1.58 -1.76 -9.36
C LYS A 294 1.66 -0.73 -8.24
N ARG A 295 2.34 0.40 -8.47
CA ARG A 295 2.49 1.51 -7.52
C ARG A 295 1.96 2.83 -8.11
N ALA A 296 1.49 2.86 -9.37
CA ALA A 296 1.09 4.12 -10.01
C ALA A 296 -0.14 4.74 -9.35
N LEU A 297 -1.09 3.91 -8.91
CA LEU A 297 -2.34 4.33 -8.27
C LEU A 297 -2.29 4.34 -6.74
N ASP A 298 -1.14 4.07 -6.14
CA ASP A 298 -0.98 4.19 -4.69
C ASP A 298 -0.73 5.65 -4.26
N ARG A 299 -0.75 5.88 -2.94
CA ARG A 299 -0.59 7.22 -2.37
C ARG A 299 0.80 7.82 -2.58
N ASP A 300 1.85 7.02 -2.55
CA ASP A 300 3.24 7.47 -2.69
C ASP A 300 3.59 7.77 -4.17
N GLY A 301 2.92 7.10 -5.12
CA GLY A 301 3.05 7.27 -6.56
C GLY A 301 2.33 8.49 -7.15
N ALA A 302 1.56 9.23 -6.36
CA ALA A 302 0.70 10.32 -6.85
C ALA A 302 1.43 11.40 -7.66
N GLU A 303 2.65 11.80 -7.26
CA GLU A 303 3.44 12.78 -8.01
C GLU A 303 3.97 12.21 -9.33
N ASN A 304 4.36 10.93 -9.34
CA ASN A 304 4.82 10.24 -10.54
C ASN A 304 3.67 10.10 -11.56
N LEU A 305 2.49 9.68 -11.10
CA LEU A 305 1.27 9.60 -11.91
C LEU A 305 0.88 10.96 -12.48
N ARG A 306 0.95 12.03 -11.67
CA ARG A 306 0.65 13.40 -12.12
C ARG A 306 1.56 13.82 -13.29
N LEU A 307 2.84 13.50 -13.21
CA LEU A 307 3.82 13.81 -14.26
C LEU A 307 3.64 12.92 -15.50
N ALA A 308 3.28 11.64 -15.32
CA ALA A 308 2.96 10.74 -16.43
C ALA A 308 1.75 11.27 -17.23
N ILE A 309 0.63 11.60 -16.57
CA ILE A 309 -0.56 12.19 -17.19
C ILE A 309 -0.21 13.49 -17.92
N ALA A 310 0.64 14.34 -17.33
CA ALA A 310 1.07 15.59 -17.96
C ALA A 310 1.89 15.36 -19.23
N ALA A 311 2.75 14.34 -19.27
CA ALA A 311 3.52 13.99 -20.46
C ALA A 311 2.64 13.41 -21.57
N VAL A 312 1.69 12.53 -21.23
CA VAL A 312 0.70 11.97 -22.18
C VAL A 312 -0.23 13.07 -22.72
N GLN A 313 -0.66 14.01 -21.88
CA GLN A 313 -1.41 15.19 -22.34
C GLN A 313 -0.59 16.04 -23.32
N ALA A 314 0.69 16.29 -23.02
CA ALA A 314 1.56 17.06 -23.90
C ALA A 314 1.75 16.37 -25.26
N SER A 315 1.90 15.04 -25.27
CA SER A 315 1.94 14.20 -26.48
C SER A 315 0.66 14.38 -27.32
N ALA A 316 -0.52 14.22 -26.72
CA ALA A 316 -1.80 14.39 -27.43
C ALA A 316 -2.04 15.84 -27.94
N ASP A 317 -1.58 16.85 -27.21
CA ASP A 317 -1.66 18.25 -27.65
C ASP A 317 -0.77 18.53 -28.88
N GLU A 318 0.39 17.88 -28.98
CA GLU A 318 1.26 17.96 -30.17
C GLU A 318 0.58 17.37 -31.41
N ILE A 319 -0.16 16.27 -31.25
CA ILE A 319 -0.97 15.68 -32.34
C ILE A 319 -1.99 16.71 -32.87
N TYR A 320 -2.75 17.36 -32.00
CA TYR A 320 -3.70 18.39 -32.42
C TYR A 320 -3.00 19.59 -33.08
N THR A 321 -1.86 20.01 -32.55
CA THR A 321 -1.07 21.10 -33.11
C THR A 321 -0.58 20.76 -34.52
N ALA A 322 -0.11 19.54 -34.74
CA ALA A 322 0.29 19.06 -36.07
C ALA A 322 -0.91 19.03 -37.04
N PHE A 323 -2.07 18.56 -36.58
CA PHE A 323 -3.31 18.59 -37.37
C PHE A 323 -3.73 20.01 -37.78
N ARG A 324 -3.63 20.97 -36.87
CA ARG A 324 -4.02 22.37 -37.14
C ARG A 324 -3.05 23.11 -38.04
N THR A 325 -1.75 22.80 -37.95
CA THR A 325 -0.69 23.54 -38.64
C THR A 325 -0.21 22.86 -39.92
N GLY A 326 -0.49 21.56 -40.10
CA GLY A 326 0.10 20.74 -41.15
C GLY A 326 1.61 20.53 -41.00
N ARG A 327 2.17 20.76 -39.80
CA ARG A 327 3.62 20.71 -39.52
C ARG A 327 3.95 19.68 -38.46
N VAL A 328 5.04 18.96 -38.68
CA VAL A 328 5.59 17.98 -37.73
C VAL A 328 6.76 18.63 -36.98
N PRO A 329 6.73 18.69 -35.63
CA PRO A 329 7.85 19.19 -34.84
C PRO A 329 9.08 18.27 -34.97
N ALA A 330 10.28 18.83 -34.73
CA ALA A 330 11.49 18.01 -34.66
C ALA A 330 11.44 17.08 -33.45
N GLN A 331 11.97 15.86 -33.58
CA GLN A 331 12.00 14.89 -32.48
C GLN A 331 12.70 15.41 -31.21
N SER A 332 13.72 16.25 -31.36
CA SER A 332 14.42 16.88 -30.24
C SER A 332 13.58 17.88 -29.46
N THR A 333 12.42 18.29 -29.98
CA THR A 333 11.52 19.27 -29.37
C THR A 333 10.20 18.66 -28.88
N TYR A 334 10.05 17.33 -28.90
CA TYR A 334 8.84 16.68 -28.38
C TYR A 334 8.60 17.06 -26.92
N ARG A 335 7.42 17.60 -26.64
CA ARG A 335 7.08 18.20 -25.34
C ARG A 335 7.03 17.17 -24.23
N ALA A 336 6.60 15.94 -24.51
CA ALA A 336 6.56 14.85 -23.54
C ALA A 336 7.93 14.62 -22.86
N TRP A 337 9.04 14.74 -23.60
CA TRP A 337 10.39 14.54 -23.07
C TRP A 337 10.90 15.68 -22.18
N THR A 338 10.24 16.83 -22.17
CA THR A 338 10.54 17.91 -21.21
C THR A 338 9.97 17.63 -19.82
N ILE A 339 8.95 16.75 -19.73
CA ILE A 339 8.25 16.38 -18.50
C ILE A 339 8.76 15.05 -17.95
N ALA A 340 8.99 14.08 -18.84
CA ALA A 340 9.45 12.74 -18.48
C ALA A 340 10.80 12.74 -17.77
N PRO A 341 11.06 11.75 -16.89
CA PRO A 341 12.34 11.64 -16.22
C PRO A 341 13.46 11.38 -17.23
N THR A 342 14.69 11.72 -16.90
CA THR A 342 15.87 11.44 -17.74
C THR A 342 16.47 10.08 -17.40
N LEU A 343 16.91 9.30 -18.40
CA LEU A 343 17.63 8.05 -18.15
C LEU A 343 18.91 8.27 -17.33
N ALA A 344 19.61 9.39 -17.57
CA ALA A 344 20.79 9.77 -16.80
C ALA A 344 20.51 9.86 -15.29
N SER A 345 19.34 10.37 -14.90
CA SER A 345 18.95 10.42 -13.48
C SER A 345 18.62 9.04 -12.92
N ALA A 346 17.86 8.22 -13.66
CA ALA A 346 17.50 6.87 -13.24
C ALA A 346 18.71 5.94 -13.10
N LEU A 347 19.68 6.05 -14.02
CA LEU A 347 20.93 5.29 -14.05
C LEU A 347 22.04 5.87 -13.14
N GLY A 348 21.82 7.05 -12.55
CA GLY A 348 22.77 7.73 -11.68
C GLY A 348 22.94 7.06 -10.31
N THR A 349 23.63 7.74 -9.39
CA THR A 349 23.80 7.25 -8.01
C THR A 349 22.48 7.29 -7.26
N GLN A 350 21.92 6.12 -6.97
CA GLN A 350 20.66 5.92 -6.27
C GLN A 350 20.88 5.31 -4.89
N VAL A 351 19.97 5.53 -3.95
CA VAL A 351 19.97 4.85 -2.63
C VAL A 351 19.86 3.33 -2.81
N LEU A 352 18.93 2.89 -3.65
CA LEU A 352 18.84 1.53 -4.14
C LEU A 352 19.94 1.29 -5.18
N SER A 353 20.93 0.49 -4.85
CA SER A 353 21.90 -0.04 -5.82
C SER A 353 21.18 -0.91 -6.85
N PRO A 354 21.54 -0.94 -8.15
CA PRO A 354 20.89 -1.85 -9.10
C PRO A 354 21.16 -3.32 -8.77
N LEU A 355 20.24 -4.22 -9.11
CA LEU A 355 20.46 -5.66 -8.96
C LEU A 355 21.36 -6.18 -10.08
N PHE A 356 21.11 -5.72 -11.31
CA PHE A 356 21.93 -5.98 -12.49
C PHE A 356 22.30 -4.65 -13.14
N ARG A 357 23.51 -4.54 -13.67
CA ARG A 357 23.90 -3.39 -14.49
C ARG A 357 24.92 -3.80 -15.54
N TYR A 358 25.03 -3.00 -16.60
CA TYR A 358 26.16 -3.13 -17.51
C TYR A 358 27.45 -2.68 -16.81
N THR A 359 28.55 -3.38 -17.08
CA THR A 359 29.87 -3.05 -16.52
C THR A 359 30.41 -1.70 -17.03
N ASN A 360 30.01 -1.32 -18.25
CA ASN A 360 30.38 -0.06 -18.89
C ASN A 360 29.42 0.27 -20.04
N SER A 361 29.67 1.38 -20.71
CA SER A 361 28.86 1.89 -21.83
C SER A 361 28.84 1.02 -23.08
N SER A 362 29.71 0.01 -23.21
CA SER A 362 29.64 -0.95 -24.33
C SER A 362 28.42 -1.86 -24.25
N GLN A 363 27.78 -1.97 -23.08
CA GLN A 363 26.58 -2.78 -22.84
C GLN A 363 26.73 -4.27 -23.22
N THR A 364 27.95 -4.80 -23.13
CA THR A 364 28.27 -6.19 -23.51
C THR A 364 28.21 -7.18 -22.34
N THR A 365 28.59 -6.74 -21.15
CA THR A 365 28.70 -7.59 -19.96
C THR A 365 27.81 -7.07 -18.84
N ILE A 366 27.01 -7.96 -18.24
CA ILE A 366 26.19 -7.67 -17.06
C ILE A 366 26.91 -8.14 -15.79
N GLU A 367 26.93 -7.29 -14.78
CA GLU A 367 27.31 -7.64 -13.42
C GLU A 367 26.10 -7.64 -12.49
N ARG A 368 26.12 -8.53 -11.50
CA ARG A 368 25.08 -8.69 -10.48
C ARG A 368 25.56 -8.10 -9.16
N ARG A 369 24.68 -7.47 -8.38
CA ARG A 369 24.91 -7.10 -6.98
C ARG A 369 25.43 -8.31 -6.19
N ARG A 370 26.55 -8.14 -5.47
CA ARG A 370 27.26 -9.24 -4.79
C ARG A 370 26.39 -9.88 -3.71
N VAL A 371 25.82 -9.05 -2.83
CA VAL A 371 24.89 -9.47 -1.77
C VAL A 371 23.48 -8.99 -2.17
N ILE A 372 22.65 -9.89 -2.68
CA ILE A 372 21.34 -9.51 -3.26
C ILE A 372 20.42 -8.86 -2.22
N THR A 373 20.53 -9.27 -0.96
CA THR A 373 19.73 -8.79 0.17
C THR A 373 20.22 -7.45 0.71
N ASN A 374 21.47 -7.03 0.45
CA ASN A 374 21.90 -5.69 0.84
C ASN A 374 21.65 -4.71 -0.31
N ARG A 375 20.45 -4.14 -0.36
CA ARG A 375 20.00 -3.24 -1.44
C ARG A 375 20.79 -1.93 -1.58
N ARG A 376 21.65 -1.61 -0.62
CA ARG A 376 22.49 -0.40 -0.59
C ARG A 376 23.94 -0.68 -0.99
N ILE A 377 24.35 -1.95 -1.07
CA ILE A 377 25.73 -2.33 -1.40
C ILE A 377 26.01 -2.07 -2.88
N ARG A 378 27.18 -1.48 -3.18
CA ARG A 378 27.65 -1.22 -4.56
C ARG A 378 28.84 -2.09 -4.93
N GLU A 379 28.82 -3.32 -4.46
CA GLU A 379 29.77 -4.36 -4.83
C GLU A 379 29.09 -5.28 -5.83
N PHE A 380 29.75 -5.55 -6.95
CA PHE A 380 29.19 -6.31 -8.06
C PHE A 380 30.13 -7.44 -8.45
N THR A 381 29.58 -8.47 -9.11
CA THR A 381 30.32 -9.63 -9.59
C THR A 381 29.88 -9.99 -11.01
N THR A 382 30.83 -10.42 -11.84
CA THR A 382 30.58 -11.06 -13.13
C THR A 382 30.55 -12.59 -13.03
N ASN A 383 30.97 -13.16 -11.89
CA ASN A 383 30.86 -14.59 -11.61
C ASN A 383 29.51 -14.90 -10.94
N TRP A 384 28.48 -15.08 -11.74
CA TRP A 384 27.12 -15.41 -11.31
C TRP A 384 26.38 -16.14 -12.44
N TRP A 385 25.28 -16.82 -12.12
CA TRP A 385 24.44 -17.53 -13.09
C TRP A 385 22.97 -17.13 -12.90
N TYR A 386 22.18 -17.12 -13.97
CA TYR A 386 20.76 -16.75 -13.94
C TYR A 386 19.96 -17.64 -12.98
N TRP A 387 20.02 -18.96 -13.16
CA TRP A 387 19.29 -19.93 -12.33
C TRP A 387 19.60 -19.80 -10.83
N SER A 388 20.88 -19.75 -10.46
CA SER A 388 21.27 -19.67 -9.04
C SER A 388 20.86 -18.34 -8.43
N THR A 389 20.97 -17.24 -9.18
CA THR A 389 20.52 -15.91 -8.74
C THR A 389 19.01 -15.87 -8.55
N TYR A 390 18.25 -16.36 -9.52
CA TYR A 390 16.79 -16.44 -9.41
C TYR A 390 16.36 -17.27 -8.21
N THR A 391 17.01 -18.42 -7.99
CA THR A 391 16.74 -19.29 -6.82
C THR A 391 17.06 -18.59 -5.50
N GLU A 392 18.20 -17.90 -5.42
CA GLU A 392 18.61 -17.12 -4.24
C GLU A 392 17.56 -16.03 -3.93
N ILE A 393 17.10 -15.31 -4.95
CA ILE A 393 16.06 -14.28 -4.80
C ILE A 393 14.75 -14.90 -4.29
N ASN A 394 14.26 -15.94 -4.97
CA ASN A 394 12.96 -16.55 -4.68
C ASN A 394 12.90 -17.22 -3.29
N THR A 395 14.03 -17.71 -2.79
CA THR A 395 14.11 -18.35 -1.46
C THR A 395 14.43 -17.37 -0.34
N SER A 396 14.90 -16.16 -0.65
CA SER A 396 15.29 -15.16 0.37
C SER A 396 14.12 -14.51 1.11
N GLY A 397 12.94 -14.42 0.47
CA GLY A 397 11.80 -13.64 0.94
C GLY A 397 11.92 -12.11 0.75
N TRP A 398 13.07 -11.58 0.28
CA TRP A 398 13.30 -10.13 0.11
C TRP A 398 12.51 -9.50 -1.04
N TRP A 399 11.99 -10.33 -1.94
CA TRP A 399 11.13 -9.95 -3.05
C TRP A 399 9.64 -10.25 -2.79
N ASN A 400 9.30 -10.71 -1.57
CA ASN A 400 7.91 -10.83 -1.17
C ASN A 400 7.33 -9.43 -0.95
N PHE A 401 6.13 -9.20 -1.44
CA PHE A 401 5.45 -7.93 -1.23
C PHE A 401 5.05 -7.75 0.25
N PRO A 402 5.21 -6.55 0.84
CA PRO A 402 5.81 -5.35 0.24
C PRO A 402 7.34 -5.46 0.12
N ILE A 403 7.87 -5.07 -1.05
CA ILE A 403 9.31 -5.08 -1.32
C ILE A 403 9.92 -3.77 -0.81
N LEU A 404 10.71 -3.84 0.28
CA LEU A 404 11.25 -2.65 0.95
C LEU A 404 12.77 -2.57 0.92
N ILE A 405 13.32 -1.36 0.91
CA ILE A 405 14.78 -1.14 0.84
C ILE A 405 15.58 -1.86 1.94
N ASP A 406 15.01 -1.99 3.15
CA ASP A 406 15.68 -2.60 4.31
C ASP A 406 15.24 -4.07 4.57
N GLY A 407 14.50 -4.66 3.63
CA GLY A 407 14.13 -6.08 3.64
C GLY A 407 12.71 -6.38 4.10
N PRO A 408 12.36 -7.67 4.26
CA PRO A 408 11.02 -8.10 4.67
C PRO A 408 10.65 -7.53 6.03
N LEU A 409 9.44 -6.99 6.14
CA LEU A 409 8.88 -6.57 7.42
C LEU A 409 8.84 -7.76 8.38
N ARG A 410 9.39 -7.56 9.56
CA ARG A 410 9.36 -8.45 10.71
C ARG A 410 8.23 -8.08 11.66
N VAL A 411 7.79 -6.82 11.64
CA VAL A 411 6.61 -6.31 12.36
C VAL A 411 5.62 -5.73 11.35
N VAL A 412 4.33 -6.12 11.44
CA VAL A 412 3.31 -5.58 10.54
C VAL A 412 3.06 -4.10 10.85
N PRO A 413 2.93 -3.21 9.84
CA PRO A 413 2.57 -1.81 10.07
C PRO A 413 1.22 -1.72 10.78
N HIS A 414 1.07 -0.74 11.68
CA HIS A 414 -0.10 -0.58 12.54
C HIS A 414 -0.45 -1.82 13.40
N THR A 415 0.54 -2.68 13.72
CA THR A 415 0.34 -3.83 14.60
C THR A 415 -0.32 -3.38 15.90
N SER A 416 -1.36 -4.10 16.34
CA SER A 416 -1.81 -3.95 17.72
C SER A 416 -0.66 -4.32 18.66
N ILE A 417 -0.57 -3.65 19.80
CA ILE A 417 0.44 -3.90 20.82
C ILE A 417 -0.32 -4.19 22.12
N ALA A 418 -0.03 -5.33 22.74
CA ALA A 418 -0.45 -5.61 24.11
C ALA A 418 0.78 -5.76 25.00
N ALA A 419 0.67 -5.34 26.25
CA ALA A 419 1.72 -5.51 27.23
C ALA A 419 1.17 -6.13 28.52
N THR A 420 2.04 -6.82 29.26
CA THR A 420 1.79 -7.20 30.65
C THR A 420 3.01 -6.95 31.50
N LYS A 421 2.78 -6.90 32.81
CA LYS A 421 3.80 -6.66 33.84
C LYS A 421 3.91 -7.84 34.81
N PRO A 422 4.73 -8.86 34.49
CA PRO A 422 4.95 -9.98 35.40
C PRO A 422 5.36 -9.55 36.81
N ARG A 423 6.27 -8.58 36.92
CA ARG A 423 6.82 -8.06 38.17
C ARG A 423 7.41 -6.66 37.93
N ILE A 424 7.82 -5.96 38.98
CA ILE A 424 8.48 -4.64 38.86
C ILE A 424 9.68 -4.78 37.91
N TRP A 425 9.82 -3.84 36.97
CA TRP A 425 10.87 -3.81 35.93
C TRP A 425 10.84 -4.96 34.93
N SER A 426 9.78 -5.77 34.91
CA SER A 426 9.61 -6.82 33.91
C SER A 426 8.39 -6.55 33.04
N SER A 427 8.56 -6.77 31.73
CA SER A 427 7.52 -6.54 30.74
C SER A 427 7.46 -7.71 29.75
N ARG A 428 6.27 -8.00 29.25
CA ARG A 428 6.07 -8.85 28.08
C ARG A 428 5.23 -8.07 27.09
N VAL A 429 5.72 -7.94 25.86
CA VAL A 429 5.12 -7.13 24.80
C VAL A 429 4.82 -8.01 23.61
N TYR A 430 3.56 -7.98 23.16
CA TYR A 430 3.03 -8.80 22.08
C TYR A 430 2.71 -7.93 20.86
N TYR A 431 3.09 -8.41 19.69
CA TYR A 431 2.87 -7.74 18.40
C TYR A 431 2.91 -8.78 17.26
N GLN A 432 2.39 -8.42 16.10
CA GLN A 432 2.22 -9.35 14.97
C GLN A 432 3.26 -9.13 13.88
N ASN A 433 3.69 -10.20 13.22
CA ASN A 433 4.46 -10.14 11.99
C ASN A 433 3.54 -10.18 10.74
N PRO A 434 4.04 -9.86 9.55
CA PRO A 434 3.20 -9.90 8.33
C PRO A 434 2.66 -11.29 7.98
N ALA A 435 3.32 -12.35 8.43
CA ALA A 435 2.90 -13.74 8.25
C ALA A 435 1.85 -14.20 9.29
N ARG A 436 1.08 -13.25 9.88
CA ARG A 436 -0.01 -13.48 10.85
C ARG A 436 0.42 -13.97 12.24
N GLY A 437 1.70 -14.26 12.42
CA GLY A 437 2.25 -14.76 13.65
C GLY A 437 2.39 -13.69 14.73
N VAL A 438 1.96 -14.01 15.95
CA VAL A 438 2.17 -13.15 17.12
C VAL A 438 3.48 -13.51 17.81
N HIS A 439 4.31 -12.50 18.07
CA HIS A 439 5.58 -12.60 18.78
C HIS A 439 5.49 -12.05 20.19
N GLU A 440 6.42 -12.44 21.05
CA GLU A 440 6.59 -11.91 22.40
C GLU A 440 8.04 -11.42 22.59
N SER A 441 8.21 -10.13 22.87
CA SER A 441 9.44 -9.59 23.45
C SER A 441 9.31 -9.54 24.97
N ARG A 442 10.34 -10.00 25.70
CA ARG A 442 10.35 -10.09 27.15
C ARG A 442 11.49 -9.25 27.72
N HIS A 443 11.15 -8.33 28.62
CA HIS A 443 12.13 -7.69 29.50
C HIS A 443 12.13 -8.43 30.82
N LEU A 444 13.19 -9.21 31.07
CA LEU A 444 13.40 -9.93 32.32
C LEU A 444 14.81 -9.58 32.81
N ASP A 445 14.93 -9.25 34.09
CA ASP A 445 16.21 -9.05 34.77
C ASP A 445 17.14 -8.04 34.08
N GLY A 446 16.56 -6.96 33.54
CA GLY A 446 17.27 -5.83 32.94
C GLY A 446 17.66 -6.01 31.46
N SER A 447 17.24 -7.10 30.81
CA SER A 447 17.55 -7.36 29.39
C SER A 447 16.30 -7.72 28.59
N TRP A 448 16.24 -7.24 27.34
CA TRP A 448 15.23 -7.63 26.36
C TRP A 448 15.65 -8.92 25.64
N THR A 449 14.75 -9.90 25.58
CA THR A 449 14.91 -11.17 24.86
C THR A 449 13.63 -11.48 24.07
N GLY A 450 13.69 -12.46 23.17
CA GLY A 450 12.52 -12.87 22.38
C GLY A 450 12.37 -12.08 21.08
N GLY A 451 11.11 -11.83 20.72
CA GLY A 451 10.69 -11.01 19.59
C GLY A 451 10.89 -11.64 18.22
N VAL A 452 11.01 -10.80 17.20
CA VAL A 452 11.03 -11.20 15.76
C VAL A 452 12.12 -12.20 15.36
N ASN A 453 13.14 -12.40 16.21
CA ASN A 453 14.21 -13.37 15.97
C ASN A 453 13.90 -14.77 16.55
N GLN A 454 12.75 -14.94 17.19
CA GLN A 454 12.28 -16.22 17.72
C GLN A 454 11.10 -16.76 16.89
N PRO A 455 10.75 -18.04 17.01
CA PRO A 455 9.51 -18.55 16.45
C PRO A 455 8.30 -17.79 16.99
N ARG A 456 7.34 -17.51 16.11
CA ARG A 456 6.02 -16.99 16.51
C ARG A 456 5.35 -17.92 17.52
N LEU A 457 4.57 -17.37 18.44
CA LEU A 457 3.91 -18.14 19.48
C LEU A 457 2.61 -18.81 18.99
N TRP A 458 1.81 -18.10 18.18
CA TRP A 458 0.58 -18.58 17.54
C TRP A 458 0.23 -17.72 16.31
N ASP A 459 -0.75 -18.17 15.52
CA ASP A 459 -1.29 -17.46 14.36
C ASP A 459 -2.65 -16.80 14.68
N ALA A 460 -2.94 -15.66 14.05
CA ALA A 460 -4.14 -14.84 14.28
C ALA A 460 -4.63 -14.17 12.98
N ALA A 461 -5.80 -13.51 12.99
CA ALA A 461 -6.21 -12.68 11.86
C ALA A 461 -5.14 -11.61 11.53
N PRO A 462 -4.94 -11.25 10.25
CA PRO A 462 -4.11 -10.09 9.88
C PRO A 462 -4.56 -8.83 10.63
N PHE A 463 -3.60 -8.08 11.18
CA PHE A 463 -3.84 -6.88 11.98
C PHE A 463 -4.72 -7.13 13.22
N THR A 464 -4.65 -8.34 13.80
CA THR A 464 -5.46 -8.69 14.96
C THR A 464 -5.32 -7.64 16.08
N PRO A 465 -6.42 -7.22 16.73
CA PRO A 465 -6.31 -6.52 18.01
C PRO A 465 -5.65 -7.46 19.04
N LEU A 466 -4.92 -6.88 19.98
CA LEU A 466 -4.31 -7.60 21.09
C LEU A 466 -4.66 -6.90 22.41
N ALA A 467 -5.04 -7.69 23.41
CA ALA A 467 -5.12 -7.25 24.80
C ALA A 467 -4.52 -8.35 25.69
N ALA A 468 -3.88 -7.97 26.79
CA ALA A 468 -3.27 -8.94 27.68
C ALA A 468 -3.47 -8.60 29.15
N VAL A 469 -3.59 -9.63 29.98
CA VAL A 469 -3.66 -9.51 31.44
C VAL A 469 -2.77 -10.56 32.08
N ASN A 470 -2.24 -10.28 33.26
CA ASN A 470 -1.46 -11.25 34.02
C ASN A 470 -1.78 -11.22 35.52
N TRP A 471 -1.47 -12.32 36.19
CA TRP A 471 -1.42 -12.43 37.64
C TRP A 471 -0.35 -13.45 38.03
N ASP A 472 -0.23 -13.72 39.35
CA ASP A 472 0.72 -14.69 39.90
C ASP A 472 2.16 -14.48 39.40
N ASN A 473 2.62 -13.23 39.50
CA ASN A 473 3.94 -12.79 39.06
C ASN A 473 4.30 -13.14 37.60
N GLY A 474 3.28 -13.28 36.74
CA GLY A 474 3.44 -13.63 35.33
C GLY A 474 3.51 -15.14 35.03
N ASN A 475 3.27 -16.00 36.02
CA ASN A 475 3.03 -17.43 35.81
C ASN A 475 1.66 -17.70 35.17
N GLN A 476 0.78 -16.72 35.21
CA GLN A 476 -0.53 -16.72 34.59
C GLN A 476 -0.68 -15.49 33.71
N ILE A 477 -0.73 -15.69 32.40
CA ILE A 477 -0.96 -14.63 31.40
C ILE A 477 -2.10 -15.08 30.51
N ARG A 478 -2.95 -14.14 30.11
CA ARG A 478 -3.95 -14.32 29.06
C ARG A 478 -3.72 -13.25 28.00
N VAL A 479 -3.67 -13.67 26.73
CA VAL A 479 -3.64 -12.77 25.58
C VAL A 479 -4.88 -13.03 24.74
N TYR A 480 -5.60 -11.97 24.44
CA TYR A 480 -6.83 -12.00 23.64
C TYR A 480 -6.56 -11.46 22.25
N TYR A 481 -7.12 -12.12 21.26
CA TYR A 481 -6.91 -11.82 19.84
C TYR A 481 -8.12 -12.27 19.02
N LEU A 482 -8.15 -11.92 17.74
CA LEU A 482 -9.14 -12.43 16.79
C LEU A 482 -8.54 -13.56 15.94
N SER A 483 -9.27 -14.67 15.80
CA SER A 483 -8.95 -15.75 14.86
C SER A 483 -9.03 -15.27 13.41
N GLU A 484 -8.60 -16.10 12.45
CA GLU A 484 -8.74 -15.77 11.01
C GLU A 484 -10.20 -15.56 10.59
N GLU A 485 -11.13 -16.21 11.29
CA GLU A 485 -12.58 -16.09 11.14
C GLU A 485 -13.17 -14.94 11.97
N PHE A 486 -12.33 -14.08 12.55
CA PHE A 486 -12.71 -12.94 13.41
C PHE A 486 -13.46 -13.33 14.69
N GLN A 487 -13.20 -14.53 15.22
CA GLN A 487 -13.72 -14.96 16.52
C GLN A 487 -12.80 -14.52 17.65
N LEU A 488 -13.37 -14.08 18.78
CA LEU A 488 -12.62 -13.71 19.97
C LEU A 488 -11.99 -14.95 20.63
N HIS A 489 -10.66 -15.01 20.58
CA HIS A 489 -9.87 -16.09 21.15
C HIS A 489 -9.01 -15.61 22.33
N GLU A 490 -8.66 -16.56 23.19
CA GLU A 490 -7.73 -16.46 24.31
C GLU A 490 -6.62 -17.51 24.13
N ILE A 491 -5.39 -17.09 24.36
CA ILE A 491 -4.27 -18.01 24.61
C ILE A 491 -3.69 -17.76 26.00
N CYS A 492 -3.44 -18.84 26.72
CA CYS A 492 -3.11 -18.84 28.14
C CYS A 492 -1.67 -19.26 28.33
N PHE A 493 -0.86 -18.45 29.01
CA PHE A 493 0.37 -18.91 29.61
C PHE A 493 0.07 -19.42 31.03
N VAL A 494 0.36 -20.69 31.28
CA VAL A 494 0.16 -21.35 32.57
C VAL A 494 1.42 -22.14 32.89
N ASN A 495 2.11 -21.80 33.97
CA ASN A 495 3.26 -22.56 34.50
C ASN A 495 4.32 -22.88 33.44
N GLY A 496 4.71 -21.89 32.62
CA GLY A 496 5.78 -22.06 31.63
C GLY A 496 5.31 -22.48 30.23
N ARG A 497 4.01 -22.75 30.02
CA ARG A 497 3.48 -23.25 28.74
C ARG A 497 2.33 -22.40 28.22
N TRP A 498 2.32 -22.18 26.91
CA TRP A 498 1.18 -21.61 26.21
C TRP A 498 0.17 -22.70 25.84
N ILE A 499 -1.11 -22.50 26.16
CA ILE A 499 -2.22 -23.42 25.88
C ILE A 499 -3.44 -22.64 25.40
N ARG A 500 -4.32 -23.30 24.63
CA ARG A 500 -5.61 -22.74 24.20
C ARG A 500 -6.47 -22.38 25.42
N GLY A 501 -7.10 -21.20 25.40
CA GLY A 501 -8.02 -20.75 26.44
C GLY A 501 -9.44 -21.28 26.27
N ALA A 502 -10.18 -21.36 27.38
CA ALA A 502 -11.58 -21.81 27.38
C ALA A 502 -12.54 -20.79 26.76
N LEU A 503 -12.09 -19.54 26.56
CA LEU A 503 -12.88 -18.50 25.88
C LEU A 503 -13.23 -18.92 24.45
N ASN A 504 -12.33 -19.65 23.79
CA ASN A 504 -12.45 -20.01 22.38
C ASN A 504 -13.68 -20.87 22.10
N ASP A 505 -14.15 -21.63 23.11
CA ASP A 505 -15.34 -22.47 22.98
C ASP A 505 -16.64 -21.66 22.96
N MET A 506 -16.60 -20.35 23.24
CA MET A 506 -17.74 -19.46 23.05
C MET A 506 -18.05 -19.17 21.58
N ASN A 507 -17.08 -19.38 20.66
CA ASN A 507 -17.18 -19.00 19.25
C ASN A 507 -17.75 -17.58 19.06
N PHE A 508 -17.26 -16.64 19.87
CA PHE A 508 -17.83 -15.30 19.92
C PHE A 508 -17.39 -14.48 18.72
N GLN A 509 -18.33 -14.14 17.84
CA GLN A 509 -18.07 -13.43 16.59
C GLN A 509 -17.95 -11.91 16.79
N CYS A 510 -16.80 -11.35 16.38
CA CYS A 510 -16.53 -9.92 16.43
C CYS A 510 -16.64 -9.29 15.04
N THR A 511 -16.82 -7.97 14.99
CA THR A 511 -16.57 -7.23 13.74
C THR A 511 -15.08 -7.31 13.38
N HIS A 512 -14.76 -7.43 12.09
CA HIS A 512 -13.38 -7.62 11.59
C HIS A 512 -12.42 -6.50 12.00
N ASN A 513 -12.94 -5.30 12.29
CA ASN A 513 -12.17 -4.13 12.72
C ASN A 513 -12.27 -3.84 14.23
N SER A 514 -12.77 -4.78 15.03
CA SER A 514 -12.92 -4.60 16.48
C SER A 514 -11.57 -4.37 17.15
N SER A 515 -11.57 -3.53 18.19
CA SER A 515 -10.50 -3.52 19.19
C SER A 515 -10.82 -4.50 20.33
N ILE A 516 -9.84 -4.83 21.16
CA ILE A 516 -10.03 -5.62 22.37
C ILE A 516 -9.41 -4.86 23.55
N ALA A 517 -10.14 -4.79 24.65
CA ALA A 517 -9.59 -4.37 25.95
C ALA A 517 -9.85 -5.45 26.99
N ALA A 518 -8.95 -5.62 27.95
CA ALA A 518 -9.16 -6.58 29.02
C ALA A 518 -8.57 -6.07 30.34
N PHE A 519 -9.19 -6.46 31.45
CA PHE A 519 -8.61 -6.31 32.78
C PHE A 519 -8.98 -7.50 33.66
N THR A 520 -8.24 -7.65 34.77
CA THR A 520 -8.54 -8.64 35.80
C THR A 520 -8.51 -8.03 37.19
N TYR A 521 -9.34 -8.56 38.09
CA TYR A 521 -9.38 -8.19 39.50
C TYR A 521 -9.62 -9.42 40.38
N LEU A 522 -9.27 -9.31 41.67
CA LEU A 522 -9.46 -10.37 42.65
C LEU A 522 -10.55 -9.93 43.62
N ASP A 523 -11.67 -10.65 43.65
CA ASP A 523 -12.67 -10.45 44.70
C ASP A 523 -12.59 -11.60 45.69
N ARG A 524 -12.18 -11.28 46.93
CA ARG A 524 -11.82 -12.24 47.99
C ARG A 524 -10.77 -13.24 47.48
N THR A 525 -11.20 -14.42 47.05
CA THR A 525 -10.34 -15.51 46.53
C THR A 525 -10.61 -15.83 45.06
N THR A 526 -11.63 -15.22 44.45
CA THR A 526 -12.04 -15.52 43.07
C THR A 526 -11.46 -14.50 42.10
N ARG A 527 -10.76 -15.01 41.08
CA ARG A 527 -10.18 -14.21 40.02
C ARG A 527 -11.22 -13.95 38.94
N HIS A 528 -11.50 -12.68 38.68
CA HIS A 528 -12.43 -12.25 37.64
C HIS A 528 -11.69 -11.62 36.47
N ILE A 529 -12.19 -11.86 35.26
CA ILE A 529 -11.67 -11.25 34.03
C ILE A 529 -12.84 -10.61 33.28
N ARG A 530 -12.58 -9.45 32.68
CA ARG A 530 -13.46 -8.77 31.74
C ARG A 530 -12.72 -8.52 30.44
N VAL A 531 -13.37 -8.83 29.32
CA VAL A 531 -12.89 -8.58 27.96
C VAL A 531 -13.96 -7.80 27.21
N TYR A 532 -13.58 -6.78 26.46
CA TYR A 532 -14.50 -5.90 25.74
C TYR A 532 -14.13 -5.89 24.25
N CYS A 533 -15.13 -6.05 23.40
CA CYS A 533 -15.00 -6.04 21.94
C CYS A 533 -16.30 -5.57 21.28
N GLN A 534 -16.28 -5.22 19.99
CA GLN A 534 -17.47 -4.92 19.20
C GLN A 534 -17.98 -6.19 18.51
N VAL A 535 -19.29 -6.42 18.62
CA VAL A 535 -19.96 -7.60 18.06
C VAL A 535 -20.17 -7.41 16.56
N GLU A 536 -20.12 -8.50 15.79
CA GLU A 536 -20.50 -8.46 14.37
C GLU A 536 -21.93 -7.91 14.16
N GLY A 537 -22.11 -7.10 13.11
CA GLY A 537 -23.40 -6.51 12.77
C GLY A 537 -23.91 -5.44 13.77
N SER A 538 -23.09 -5.05 14.74
CA SER A 538 -23.42 -4.03 15.73
C SER A 538 -22.27 -3.06 15.95
N ASN A 539 -22.60 -1.81 16.27
CA ASN A 539 -21.62 -0.81 16.69
C ASN A 539 -21.48 -0.75 18.23
N ARG A 540 -22.16 -1.63 18.98
CA ARG A 540 -22.11 -1.69 20.44
C ARG A 540 -20.91 -2.48 20.95
N ILE A 541 -20.41 -2.09 22.13
CA ILE A 541 -19.34 -2.79 22.83
C ILE A 541 -19.97 -3.84 23.76
N GLN A 542 -19.52 -5.09 23.64
CA GLN A 542 -19.94 -6.21 24.46
C GLN A 542 -18.86 -6.57 25.48
N GLU A 543 -19.25 -6.67 26.74
CA GLU A 543 -18.45 -7.27 27.80
C GLU A 543 -18.57 -8.80 27.74
N ILE A 544 -17.44 -9.50 27.82
CA ILE A 544 -17.32 -10.94 27.99
C ILE A 544 -16.63 -11.18 29.34
N SER A 545 -17.30 -11.93 30.21
CA SER A 545 -16.95 -12.05 31.62
C SER A 545 -16.53 -13.47 31.95
N HIS A 546 -15.38 -13.61 32.61
CA HIS A 546 -15.00 -14.82 33.34
C HIS A 546 -15.17 -14.57 34.83
N ASN A 547 -16.14 -15.27 35.45
CA ASN A 547 -16.29 -15.31 36.91
C ASN A 547 -15.96 -16.72 37.42
N VAL A 548 -16.74 -17.70 36.94
CA VAL A 548 -16.49 -19.15 37.13
C VAL A 548 -16.33 -19.83 35.77
N ARG A 549 -17.15 -19.42 34.80
CA ARG A 549 -17.07 -19.75 33.39
C ARG A 549 -17.18 -18.49 32.56
N TRP A 550 -16.78 -18.57 31.29
CA TRP A 550 -17.00 -17.51 30.32
C TRP A 550 -18.49 -17.32 30.00
N SER A 551 -18.93 -16.07 29.92
CA SER A 551 -20.32 -15.69 29.65
C SER A 551 -20.40 -14.28 29.09
N ARG A 552 -21.50 -13.95 28.40
CA ARG A 552 -21.79 -12.56 28.00
C ARG A 552 -22.13 -11.73 29.24
N GLY A 553 -21.45 -10.60 29.40
CA GLY A 553 -21.74 -9.58 30.40
C GLY A 553 -22.60 -8.45 29.82
N ALA A 554 -22.38 -7.23 30.30
CA ALA A 554 -23.11 -6.05 29.87
C ALA A 554 -22.84 -5.66 28.41
N THR A 555 -23.86 -5.08 27.76
CA THR A 555 -23.72 -4.44 26.45
C THR A 555 -23.71 -2.92 26.63
N LEU A 556 -22.55 -2.30 26.42
CA LEU A 556 -22.36 -0.85 26.54
C LEU A 556 -23.01 -0.11 25.35
N PRO A 557 -23.07 1.24 25.39
CA PRO A 557 -23.62 2.03 24.30
C PRO A 557 -22.89 1.84 22.96
N ALA A 558 -23.52 2.34 21.89
CA ALA A 558 -22.92 2.38 20.56
C ALA A 558 -21.63 3.22 20.56
N ALA A 559 -20.60 2.67 19.95
CA ALA A 559 -19.32 3.31 19.65
C ALA A 559 -19.19 3.49 18.14
N LEU A 560 -18.23 4.28 17.69
CA LEU A 560 -17.80 4.28 16.29
C LEU A 560 -17.40 2.85 15.89
N THR A 561 -17.84 2.37 14.73
CA THR A 561 -17.40 1.06 14.23
C THR A 561 -15.87 1.02 14.05
N GLY A 562 -15.22 0.05 14.70
CA GLY A 562 -13.76 -0.06 14.76
C GLY A 562 -13.12 0.87 15.78
N SER A 563 -13.88 1.38 16.75
CA SER A 563 -13.34 2.16 17.87
C SER A 563 -12.27 1.36 18.61
N SER A 564 -11.16 2.02 18.94
CA SER A 564 -10.27 1.51 19.98
C SER A 564 -11.03 1.44 21.30
N ILE A 565 -10.75 0.43 22.12
CA ILE A 565 -11.34 0.26 23.45
C ILE A 565 -10.18 0.23 24.43
N ALA A 566 -10.29 1.00 25.51
CA ALA A 566 -9.41 0.88 26.66
C ALA A 566 -10.25 0.60 27.91
N ALA A 567 -9.80 -0.32 28.76
CA ALA A 567 -10.52 -0.69 29.97
C ALA A 567 -9.57 -0.80 31.15
N VAL A 568 -9.94 -0.21 32.28
CA VAL A 568 -9.17 -0.25 33.52
C VAL A 568 -10.07 -0.54 34.71
N VAL A 569 -9.46 -1.13 35.73
CA VAL A 569 -10.09 -1.41 37.02
C VAL A 569 -9.24 -0.85 38.14
N HIS A 570 -9.90 -0.28 39.14
CA HIS A 570 -9.25 0.14 40.37
C HIS A 570 -10.17 -0.06 41.57
N GLN A 571 -9.61 -0.01 42.77
CA GLN A 571 -10.36 -0.13 44.01
C GLN A 571 -10.43 1.24 44.71
N LEU A 572 -11.61 1.59 45.20
CA LEU A 572 -11.83 2.78 46.03
C LEU A 572 -12.68 2.38 47.23
N ARG A 573 -12.19 2.61 48.45
CA ARG A 573 -12.89 2.24 49.71
C ARG A 573 -13.37 0.78 49.69
N ASN A 574 -12.49 -0.15 49.30
CA ASN A 574 -12.75 -1.58 49.14
C ASN A 574 -13.79 -1.99 48.08
N GLN A 575 -14.30 -1.05 47.28
CA GLN A 575 -15.23 -1.34 46.18
C GLN A 575 -14.52 -1.22 44.83
N TRP A 576 -14.81 -2.16 43.92
CA TRP A 576 -14.25 -2.16 42.58
C TRP A 576 -14.94 -1.13 41.66
N ARG A 577 -14.13 -0.47 40.83
CA ARG A 577 -14.55 0.56 39.88
C ARG A 577 -14.01 0.18 38.51
N PHE A 578 -14.89 0.05 37.51
CA PHE A 578 -14.50 -0.23 36.13
C PHE A 578 -14.70 1.02 35.30
N ARG A 579 -13.75 1.28 34.38
CA ARG A 579 -13.82 2.36 33.40
C ARG A 579 -13.55 1.78 32.02
N VAL A 580 -14.38 2.12 31.05
CA VAL A 580 -14.23 1.73 29.65
C VAL A 580 -14.29 2.98 28.79
N TYR A 581 -13.27 3.20 27.98
CA TYR A 581 -13.13 4.34 27.10
C TYR A 581 -13.24 3.90 25.64
N TYR A 582 -13.94 4.68 24.85
CA TYR A 582 -14.24 4.39 23.44
C TYR A 582 -14.55 5.69 22.70
N GLN A 583 -14.45 5.64 21.37
CA GLN A 583 -14.83 6.73 20.50
C GLN A 583 -16.27 6.58 20.03
N THR A 584 -16.98 7.69 19.94
CA THR A 584 -18.36 7.77 19.43
C THR A 584 -18.38 8.19 17.95
N GLU A 585 -19.53 8.04 17.29
CA GLU A 585 -19.74 8.50 15.89
C GLU A 585 -19.47 10.01 15.70
N SER A 586 -19.61 10.82 16.76
CA SER A 586 -19.26 12.24 16.73
C SER A 586 -17.74 12.52 16.80
N LEU A 587 -16.92 11.46 16.78
CA LEU A 587 -15.45 11.49 16.88
C LEU A 587 -14.92 11.98 18.23
N GLU A 588 -15.72 11.88 19.28
CA GLU A 588 -15.30 12.19 20.66
C GLU A 588 -14.99 10.90 21.43
N ILE A 589 -13.97 10.95 22.29
CA ILE A 589 -13.72 9.87 23.26
C ILE A 589 -14.65 10.06 24.45
N ARG A 590 -15.32 8.99 24.87
CA ARG A 590 -16.26 8.94 26.00
C ARG A 590 -15.88 7.83 26.97
N GLU A 591 -16.45 7.91 28.17
CA GLU A 591 -16.23 6.99 29.27
C GLU A 591 -17.56 6.32 29.67
N GLN A 592 -17.54 5.00 29.87
CA GLN A 592 -18.55 4.26 30.63
C GLN A 592 -17.97 3.82 31.96
N CYS A 593 -18.76 3.96 33.01
CA CYS A 593 -18.39 3.67 34.38
C CYS A 593 -19.25 2.56 34.96
N PHE A 594 -18.63 1.68 35.73
CA PHE A 594 -19.30 0.76 36.64
C PHE A 594 -18.72 0.92 38.03
N ASN A 595 -19.59 1.09 39.02
CA ASN A 595 -19.20 1.25 40.41
C ASN A 595 -19.87 0.13 41.21
N MET A 596 -19.09 -0.88 41.63
CA MET A 596 -19.60 -1.96 42.45
C MET A 596 -20.16 -1.43 43.78
N GLY A 597 -21.35 -1.89 44.15
CA GLY A 597 -22.08 -1.45 45.34
C GLY A 597 -22.80 -0.10 45.20
N GLU A 598 -22.78 0.52 44.02
CA GLU A 598 -23.45 1.80 43.75
C GLU A 598 -24.34 1.71 42.51
N ASN A 599 -25.27 2.66 42.33
CA ASN A 599 -26.12 2.76 41.13
C ASN A 599 -26.83 1.45 40.77
N ASN A 600 -27.30 0.69 41.78
CA ASN A 600 -27.90 -0.64 41.61
C ASN A 600 -27.02 -1.62 40.82
N ASN A 601 -25.70 -1.48 40.91
CA ASN A 601 -24.72 -2.23 40.10
C ASN A 601 -24.99 -2.11 38.60
N ASN A 602 -25.31 -0.91 38.11
CA ASN A 602 -25.49 -0.63 36.69
C ASN A 602 -24.36 0.23 36.11
N TRP A 603 -24.15 0.08 34.81
CA TRP A 603 -23.29 0.97 34.02
C TRP A 603 -23.92 2.34 33.85
N PHE A 604 -23.11 3.38 33.85
CA PHE A 604 -23.53 4.77 33.65
C PHE A 604 -22.46 5.59 32.91
N PRO A 605 -22.83 6.64 32.18
CA PRO A 605 -21.87 7.49 31.47
C PRO A 605 -20.96 8.23 32.44
N GLY A 606 -19.66 8.22 32.13
CA GLY A 606 -18.64 8.95 32.85
C GLY A 606 -18.57 10.43 32.49
N ARG A 607 -17.64 11.15 33.13
CA ARG A 607 -17.47 12.61 32.94
C ARG A 607 -16.37 12.95 31.94
N PHE A 608 -15.51 11.99 31.58
CA PHE A 608 -14.45 12.26 30.62
C PHE A 608 -14.98 12.52 29.21
N ASN A 609 -14.41 13.53 28.55
CA ASN A 609 -14.45 13.70 27.10
C ASN A 609 -13.09 14.21 26.59
N SER A 610 -12.79 13.99 25.31
CA SER A 610 -11.53 14.43 24.68
C SER A 610 -11.40 15.95 24.48
N ALA A 611 -12.30 16.77 25.05
CA ALA A 611 -12.39 18.22 24.83
C ALA A 611 -12.42 18.63 23.34
N GLY A 612 -13.06 17.81 22.49
CA GLY A 612 -13.20 18.04 21.05
C GLY A 612 -13.13 16.76 20.22
N ARG A 613 -13.27 16.91 18.90
CA ARG A 613 -13.15 15.80 17.93
C ARG A 613 -11.69 15.37 17.78
N VAL A 614 -11.46 14.07 17.80
CA VAL A 614 -10.15 13.45 17.55
C VAL A 614 -10.22 12.59 16.28
N PRO A 615 -9.08 12.19 15.67
CA PRO A 615 -9.11 11.33 14.48
C PRO A 615 -9.98 10.08 14.69
N GLY A 616 -10.75 9.70 13.65
CA GLY A 616 -11.57 8.49 13.68
C GLY A 616 -10.72 7.24 13.89
N ARG A 617 -11.23 6.32 14.72
CA ARG A 617 -10.58 5.07 15.12
C ARG A 617 -9.19 5.27 15.74
N THR A 618 -8.97 6.41 16.40
CA THR A 618 -7.71 6.67 17.11
C THR A 618 -7.44 5.59 18.16
N GLN A 619 -6.17 5.25 18.37
CA GLN A 619 -5.77 4.33 19.43
C GLN A 619 -6.03 4.98 20.79
N ILE A 620 -6.68 4.26 21.70
CA ILE A 620 -6.97 4.70 23.07
C ILE A 620 -6.23 3.79 24.03
N GLY A 621 -5.56 4.38 25.03
CA GLY A 621 -4.99 3.67 26.16
C GLY A 621 -5.50 4.27 27.46
N ALA A 622 -5.53 3.49 28.54
CA ALA A 622 -5.90 4.01 29.85
C ALA A 622 -5.09 3.35 30.96
N LEU A 623 -4.78 4.12 32.00
CA LEU A 623 -4.18 3.65 33.24
C LEU A 623 -4.92 4.23 34.45
N CYS A 624 -4.82 3.56 35.59
CA CYS A 624 -5.28 4.10 36.87
C CYS A 624 -4.14 4.04 37.89
N ASN A 625 -3.49 5.17 38.13
CA ASN A 625 -2.45 5.34 39.12
C ASN A 625 -3.09 5.45 40.52
N THR A 626 -2.49 4.77 41.49
CA THR A 626 -2.89 4.71 42.90
C THR A 626 -1.68 4.87 43.84
N TRP A 627 -0.53 5.35 43.34
CA TRP A 627 0.71 5.46 44.12
C TRP A 627 0.65 6.59 45.15
N ARG A 628 0.09 7.75 44.77
CA ARG A 628 -0.12 8.89 45.67
C ARG A 628 -1.60 9.15 45.89
N ASP A 629 -2.32 9.33 44.79
CA ASP A 629 -3.75 9.56 44.71
C ASP A 629 -4.34 8.66 43.62
N ILE A 630 -5.67 8.57 43.56
CA ILE A 630 -6.34 7.92 42.42
C ILE A 630 -6.30 8.90 41.25
N GLU A 631 -5.46 8.58 40.27
CA GLU A 631 -5.25 9.33 39.04
C GLU A 631 -5.64 8.47 37.84
N LEU A 632 -6.55 8.97 37.02
CA LEU A 632 -6.93 8.34 35.75
C LEU A 632 -6.16 9.01 34.63
N ASP A 633 -5.46 8.20 33.85
CA ASP A 633 -4.77 8.64 32.64
C ASP A 633 -5.43 8.04 31.42
N ILE A 634 -5.77 8.88 30.45
CA ILE A 634 -6.30 8.47 29.15
C ILE A 634 -5.36 8.98 28.06
N TYR A 635 -5.00 8.09 27.17
CA TYR A 635 -4.06 8.34 26.09
C TYR A 635 -4.77 8.23 24.75
N TRP A 636 -4.46 9.10 23.80
CA TRP A 636 -4.92 8.96 22.42
C TRP A 636 -3.95 9.54 21.40
N LEU A 637 -4.01 9.07 20.15
CA LEU A 637 -3.25 9.65 19.03
C LEU A 637 -4.04 10.83 18.42
N ASN A 638 -3.46 12.02 18.39
CA ASN A 638 -4.08 13.20 17.78
C ASN A 638 -3.82 13.28 16.26
N ALA A 639 -4.41 14.28 15.58
CA ALA A 639 -4.28 14.45 14.13
C ALA A 639 -2.86 14.78 13.65
N ASN A 640 -2.01 15.27 14.56
CA ASN A 640 -0.60 15.59 14.30
C ASN A 640 0.32 14.37 14.48
N GLY A 641 -0.22 13.19 14.80
CA GLY A 641 0.58 12.00 15.08
C GLY A 641 1.26 12.06 16.45
N GLU A 642 0.67 12.76 17.42
CA GLU A 642 1.20 12.86 18.78
C GLU A 642 0.34 12.05 19.75
N ILE A 643 0.99 11.32 20.66
CA ILE A 643 0.29 10.64 21.75
C ILE A 643 0.01 11.69 22.83
N MET A 644 -1.25 12.02 22.99
CA MET A 644 -1.77 12.86 24.06
C MET A 644 -2.02 12.01 25.31
N ARG A 645 -1.86 12.61 26.49
CA ARG A 645 -2.26 12.08 27.80
C ARG A 645 -3.14 13.11 28.49
N ALA A 646 -4.38 12.75 28.81
CA ALA A 646 -5.25 13.49 29.72
C ALA A 646 -5.18 12.84 31.10
N THR A 647 -4.92 13.64 32.12
CA THR A 647 -4.76 13.20 33.51
C THR A 647 -5.83 13.84 34.39
N HIS A 648 -6.47 13.05 35.26
CA HIS A 648 -7.45 13.51 36.25
C HIS A 648 -7.10 12.97 37.63
N VAL A 649 -6.87 13.89 38.58
CA VAL A 649 -6.52 13.57 39.97
C VAL A 649 -7.69 13.96 40.88
N ASN A 650 -8.24 13.05 41.70
CA ASN A 650 -9.18 13.36 42.80
C ASN A 650 -10.22 14.48 42.54
N GLY A 651 -10.97 14.43 41.44
CA GLY A 651 -12.05 15.38 41.14
C GLY A 651 -11.61 16.75 40.62
N THR A 652 -10.32 16.89 40.25
CA THR A 652 -9.79 18.08 39.57
C THR A 652 -10.17 18.11 38.09
N THR A 653 -9.89 19.21 37.39
CA THR A 653 -10.07 19.29 35.94
C THR A 653 -9.04 18.45 35.19
N TRP A 654 -9.44 17.91 34.03
CA TRP A 654 -8.55 17.17 33.13
C TRP A 654 -7.40 18.06 32.63
N ARG A 655 -6.17 17.54 32.68
CA ARG A 655 -4.97 18.22 32.18
C ARG A 655 -4.34 17.41 31.05
N ASN A 656 -4.09 18.06 29.92
CA ASN A 656 -3.54 17.41 28.73
C ASN A 656 -2.03 17.66 28.60
N THR A 657 -1.28 16.62 28.26
CA THR A 657 0.16 16.68 27.96
C THR A 657 0.48 15.84 26.73
N THR A 658 1.61 16.12 26.07
CA THR A 658 2.10 15.32 24.95
C THR A 658 3.18 14.34 25.45
N VAL A 659 3.08 13.08 25.04
CA VAL A 659 3.96 11.98 25.48
C VAL A 659 4.99 11.64 24.40
N VAL A 660 4.53 11.33 23.19
CA VAL A 660 5.36 11.04 22.01
C VAL A 660 4.92 11.94 20.87
N ARG A 661 5.87 12.42 20.07
CA ARG A 661 5.60 13.23 18.88
C ARG A 661 5.99 12.49 17.60
N SER A 662 5.45 12.93 16.48
CA SER A 662 5.88 12.53 15.13
C SER A 662 5.71 11.04 14.81
N LEU A 663 4.57 10.45 15.22
CA LEU A 663 4.19 9.10 14.80
C LEU A 663 3.41 9.11 13.49
N ALA A 664 3.44 7.97 12.79
CA ALA A 664 2.57 7.75 11.64
C ALA A 664 1.09 7.84 12.06
N ARG A 665 0.23 8.33 11.17
CA ARG A 665 -1.23 8.33 11.41
C ARG A 665 -1.70 6.90 11.66
N GLY A 666 -2.53 6.70 12.68
CA GLY A 666 -3.02 5.36 13.05
C GLY A 666 -1.97 4.47 13.74
N ALA A 667 -0.84 5.02 14.20
CA ALA A 667 0.10 4.28 15.04
C ALA A 667 -0.60 3.70 16.27
N ARG A 668 -0.22 2.48 16.64
CA ARG A 668 -0.75 1.78 17.81
C ARG A 668 0.22 1.92 18.98
N PHE A 669 -0.34 1.93 20.17
CA PHE A 669 0.39 2.00 21.42
C PHE A 669 -0.42 1.37 22.56
N VAL A 670 0.28 1.00 23.62
CA VAL A 670 -0.31 0.53 24.87
C VAL A 670 0.47 1.10 26.06
N PRO A 671 -0.21 1.76 27.01
CA PRO A 671 0.42 2.14 28.27
C PRO A 671 0.39 0.97 29.27
N GLU A 672 1.41 0.87 30.10
CA GLU A 672 1.54 -0.13 31.16
C GLU A 672 2.15 0.53 32.41
N GLN A 673 1.82 0.05 33.60
CA GLN A 673 2.33 0.68 34.83
C GLN A 673 2.57 -0.31 35.97
N TRP A 674 3.56 -0.09 36.82
CA TRP A 674 3.72 -0.86 38.05
C TRP A 674 3.98 0.04 39.26
N ASP A 675 3.98 -0.59 40.45
CA ASP A 675 4.07 0.08 41.75
C ASP A 675 3.03 1.22 41.87
N GLY A 676 1.76 0.86 41.59
CA GLY A 676 0.64 1.79 41.64
C GLY A 676 0.71 2.94 40.63
N GLY A 677 1.53 2.89 39.57
CA GLY A 677 1.68 4.02 38.64
C GLY A 677 2.91 4.88 38.91
N ARG A 678 3.73 4.53 39.90
CA ARG A 678 5.06 5.14 40.09
C ARG A 678 5.96 4.98 38.87
N HIS A 679 5.80 3.88 38.14
CA HIS A 679 6.56 3.59 36.93
C HIS A 679 5.59 3.30 35.80
N ILE A 680 5.69 4.10 34.74
CA ILE A 680 4.85 3.98 33.54
C ILE A 680 5.76 3.68 32.35
N ARG A 681 5.28 2.80 31.49
CA ARG A 681 5.82 2.54 30.15
C ARG A 681 4.74 2.78 29.13
N LEU A 682 5.16 3.27 27.98
CA LEU A 682 4.30 3.31 26.82
C LEU A 682 5.05 2.65 25.66
N TYR A 683 4.50 1.54 25.19
CA TYR A 683 4.99 0.82 24.03
C TYR A 683 4.24 1.31 22.80
N TYR A 684 4.95 1.64 21.73
CA TYR A 684 4.35 2.20 20.53
C TYR A 684 5.09 1.73 19.27
N GLN A 685 4.40 1.76 18.14
CA GLN A 685 5.04 1.54 16.85
C GLN A 685 5.54 2.86 16.27
N ALA A 686 6.83 2.91 15.94
CA ALA A 686 7.46 4.07 15.34
C ALA A 686 7.22 4.14 13.82
N THR A 687 7.62 5.24 13.19
CA THR A 687 7.44 5.47 11.74
C THR A 687 8.24 4.50 10.86
N ASP A 688 9.31 3.92 11.42
CA ASP A 688 10.08 2.85 10.78
C ASP A 688 9.46 1.46 11.00
N HIS A 689 8.25 1.37 11.56
CA HIS A 689 7.53 0.15 11.94
C HIS A 689 8.11 -0.65 13.11
N SER A 690 9.22 -0.20 13.71
CA SER A 690 9.79 -0.81 14.91
C SER A 690 8.88 -0.61 16.13
N VAL A 691 8.92 -1.55 17.08
CA VAL A 691 8.25 -1.39 18.38
C VAL A 691 9.24 -0.76 19.35
N ARG A 692 8.86 0.36 19.94
CA ARG A 692 9.70 1.18 20.84
C ARG A 692 8.99 1.44 22.15
N GLU A 693 9.76 1.91 23.12
CA GLU A 693 9.30 2.23 24.47
C GLU A 693 9.66 3.69 24.82
N VAL A 694 8.78 4.37 25.54
CA VAL A 694 9.11 5.55 26.36
C VAL A 694 8.77 5.28 27.82
N THR A 695 9.47 5.97 28.72
CA THR A 695 9.41 5.69 30.16
C THR A 695 9.08 6.96 30.96
N ASN A 696 8.28 6.81 32.01
CA ASN A 696 8.12 7.81 33.06
C ASN A 696 8.28 7.10 34.41
N ASN A 697 9.22 7.57 35.23
CA ASN A 697 9.52 6.99 36.54
C ASN A 697 9.37 8.07 37.63
N ASN A 698 8.85 7.67 38.79
CA ASN A 698 8.68 8.50 39.98
C ASN A 698 7.81 9.76 39.78
N GLY A 699 6.94 9.78 38.77
CA GLY A 699 6.14 10.96 38.44
C GLY A 699 6.98 12.15 37.94
N ASN A 700 8.13 11.87 37.31
CA ASN A 700 8.97 12.89 36.69
C ASN A 700 8.15 13.71 35.67
N VAL A 701 8.43 15.00 35.58
CA VAL A 701 7.72 15.96 34.71
C VAL A 701 7.87 15.62 33.21
N GLY A 702 8.93 14.89 32.83
CA GLY A 702 9.24 14.52 31.45
C GLY A 702 9.26 13.01 31.21
N TRP A 703 8.93 12.63 29.96
CA TRP A 703 9.09 11.26 29.45
C TRP A 703 10.52 11.06 28.90
N GLY A 704 11.16 9.97 29.29
CA GLY A 704 12.48 9.58 28.78
C GLY A 704 12.38 8.55 27.65
N THR A 705 13.35 8.56 26.74
CA THR A 705 13.52 7.52 25.71
C THR A 705 13.73 6.15 26.38
N GLY A 706 12.99 5.14 25.94
CA GLY A 706 13.12 3.75 26.40
C GLY A 706 13.85 2.87 25.39
N SER A 707 13.63 1.56 25.49
CA SER A 707 14.32 0.55 24.66
C SER A 707 13.73 0.39 23.25
N HIS A 708 14.54 -0.16 22.33
CA HIS A 708 14.06 -0.74 21.06
C HIS A 708 13.63 -2.20 21.30
N ILE A 709 12.33 -2.48 21.14
CA ILE A 709 11.71 -3.75 21.56
C ILE A 709 11.71 -4.79 20.43
N ALA A 710 11.48 -4.31 19.21
CA ALA A 710 11.46 -5.12 18.00
C ALA A 710 11.95 -4.26 16.83
N GLN A 711 12.91 -4.78 16.07
CA GLN A 711 13.28 -4.16 14.80
C GLN A 711 12.22 -4.50 13.75
N ALA A 712 11.97 -3.53 12.87
CA ALA A 712 10.93 -3.58 11.86
C ALA A 712 11.11 -4.71 10.85
#